data_AF-A0A819SHB8-F1
#
_entry.id   AF-A0A819SHB8-F1
#
_cell.length_a   1.000
_cell.length_b   1.000
_cell.length_c   1.000
_cell.angle_alpha   90.00
_cell.angle_beta   90.00
_cell.angle_gamma   90.00
#
_symmetry.space_group_name_H-M   'P 1'
#
loop_
_entity.id
_entity.type
_entity.pdbx_description
1 polymer ?
#
loop_
_entity_poly.entity_id
_entity_poly.type
_entity_poly.pdbx_seq_one_letter_code
_entity_poly.pdbx_strand_id
1 'polypeptide(L)'
;MPSDMDFRQLLIDLEDEMSIEERKKFVFLLGDDIPKRKREDPLVEIFTILIDRGRISPTNCSYLVEVLERVKLTALAYNVARFETKNSPSISLPMVSEKIQPINNADILSTTANENLRNNVPTVEEFWNDINASDEMIILDYEQNTPIDIKPMVAKPESPTITLSLENIDLKVFENDSWSNEFLQKINVNIHPYEYQRELVQSAIQAGNTIICLRTGGGKTFVAALLLKYYSIKKMTSSNQTGTKFLAFFIVPRRAMLKQQFEKLKQIGNLRVKACDENNDITQYINNYDVIGCTPQKLLNCLKAKKVFLSNIDLLCFDECHDTVVHNQYVGIMQYLMCGKIDHIPPVTSSPIIIGLTAVVGFHRSSSSQITHHLTVLCATFNCLTITAIMKKENEIELEQYVSRTSEDEIICINKQKAFDSLRLSIENELKNLILQLFLNKDTNPLRIFPEKDFDMNGYEQNLEILKQSEQKNQHFSSVILINYILVIYRHLRALTDLTPTLVLSHLKDYFEMIYKTREHPIDIDTLIYEKCQSLFKKKLTEIEESGQILSNPKLEKLVELLKNHAEKTNNRTLVLVERTFYAQKICELLQNHSELKNIIKPCWLVGQSGGESRKSNKKEDSILNGFRTGIYNVMISTDVVQAGLDIPECSMVLRYDFVPDSMGTVQARVRARTVGCAYYLITTKDSQNYTKELDNRQCEQDLREVLETWKRIPTEQFKERVMEKHAYLITEWNESLIKALATETTIGKNIELTGDILCRACGYLLGKLSRVRQHEQSYFVNDHDFYNRIEEKLLPEPHEYSRTSVTGKALCGSKNCRAELGCIQVLKDLPKISPIYPLKCECIKIKQIEKESGKEIIILKKKWKKMPFTIPLLEISCTQNDDIFYDAFDILCSD
;
A
#
# COMPACT_ATOMS: atom_id res chain seq x y z
N MET A 1 -38.44 -39.76 4.71
CA MET A 1 -38.09 -38.90 5.87
C MET A 1 -37.59 -39.79 7.00
N PRO A 2 -36.28 -40.10 6.97
CA PRO A 2 -35.40 -39.89 8.14
C PRO A 2 -34.08 -39.14 7.85
N SER A 3 -33.84 -38.60 6.64
CA SER A 3 -32.49 -38.14 6.22
C SER A 3 -31.93 -36.89 6.92
N ASP A 4 -32.76 -35.92 7.31
CA ASP A 4 -32.27 -34.64 7.87
C ASP A 4 -31.92 -34.71 9.37
N MET A 5 -32.62 -35.53 10.15
CA MET A 5 -32.26 -35.73 11.57
C MET A 5 -30.97 -36.53 11.69
N ASP A 6 -30.79 -37.58 10.89
CA ASP A 6 -29.56 -38.39 10.89
C ASP A 6 -28.33 -37.58 10.41
N PHE A 7 -28.52 -36.66 9.45
CA PHE A 7 -27.43 -35.79 8.99
C PHE A 7 -27.03 -34.74 10.03
N ARG A 8 -28.00 -34.14 10.74
CA ARG A 8 -27.69 -33.23 11.85
C ARG A 8 -26.97 -33.94 13.00
N GLN A 9 -27.37 -35.17 13.31
CA GLN A 9 -26.69 -35.96 14.34
C GLN A 9 -25.25 -36.28 13.93
N LEU A 10 -25.00 -36.67 12.67
CA LEU A 10 -23.64 -36.87 12.15
C LEU A 10 -22.75 -35.64 12.32
N LEU A 11 -23.28 -34.43 12.06
CA LEU A 11 -22.52 -33.19 12.19
C LEU A 11 -22.20 -32.83 13.65
N ILE A 12 -23.08 -33.19 14.59
CA ILE A 12 -22.84 -33.05 16.03
C ILE A 12 -21.76 -34.03 16.48
N ASP A 13 -21.88 -35.31 16.07
CA ASP A 13 -20.91 -36.35 16.42
C ASP A 13 -19.51 -36.02 15.87
N LEU A 14 -19.43 -35.44 14.66
CA LEU A 14 -18.17 -34.93 14.10
C LEU A 14 -17.56 -33.80 14.92
N GLU A 15 -18.38 -32.89 15.44
CA GLU A 15 -17.88 -31.84 16.32
C GLU A 15 -17.30 -32.45 17.60
N ASP A 16 -18.05 -33.35 18.24
CA ASP A 16 -17.67 -33.97 19.52
C ASP A 16 -16.42 -34.86 19.42
N GLU A 17 -16.19 -35.53 18.29
CA GLU A 17 -15.01 -36.37 18.06
C GLU A 17 -13.73 -35.58 17.70
N MET A 18 -13.83 -34.26 17.41
CA MET A 18 -12.67 -33.43 17.06
C MET A 18 -12.09 -32.66 18.25
N SER A 19 -10.78 -32.76 18.45
CA SER A 19 -10.04 -31.94 19.43
C SER A 19 -10.01 -30.46 19.03
N ILE A 20 -9.76 -29.57 19.99
CA ILE A 20 -9.70 -28.11 19.76
C ILE A 20 -8.68 -27.73 18.66
N GLU A 21 -7.55 -28.44 18.57
CA GLU A 21 -6.54 -28.19 17.53
C GLU A 21 -6.98 -28.68 16.15
N GLU A 22 -7.67 -29.81 16.07
CA GLU A 22 -8.23 -30.35 14.83
C GLU A 22 -9.36 -29.47 14.31
N ARG A 23 -10.22 -28.96 15.20
CA ARG A 23 -11.27 -27.97 14.86
C ARG A 23 -10.64 -26.72 14.22
N LYS A 24 -9.56 -26.19 14.81
CA LYS A 24 -8.87 -25.02 14.25
C LYS A 24 -8.28 -25.29 12.86
N LYS A 25 -7.67 -26.46 12.64
CA LYS A 25 -7.14 -26.86 11.32
C LYS A 25 -8.26 -27.04 10.29
N PHE A 26 -9.35 -27.67 10.71
CA PHE A 26 -10.54 -27.89 9.89
C PHE A 26 -11.18 -26.57 9.45
N VAL A 27 -11.45 -25.65 10.39
CA VAL A 27 -12.02 -24.33 10.07
C VAL A 27 -11.06 -23.47 9.24
N PHE A 28 -9.75 -23.62 9.42
CA PHE A 28 -8.75 -22.94 8.60
C PHE A 28 -8.86 -23.34 7.12
N LEU A 29 -9.07 -24.63 6.83
CA LEU A 29 -9.20 -25.15 5.46
C LEU A 29 -10.52 -24.75 4.79
N LEU A 30 -11.56 -24.44 5.57
CA LEU A 30 -12.85 -23.93 5.09
C LEU A 30 -12.82 -22.42 4.75
N GLY A 31 -11.63 -21.81 4.69
CA GLY A 31 -11.42 -20.37 4.79
C GLY A 31 -12.20 -19.49 3.81
N ASP A 32 -12.37 -19.87 2.55
CA ASP A 32 -13.11 -19.07 1.58
C ASP A 32 -14.64 -19.28 1.68
N ASP A 33 -15.05 -20.39 2.30
CA ASP A 33 -16.45 -20.79 2.44
C ASP A 33 -17.09 -20.28 3.74
N ILE A 34 -16.29 -19.76 4.69
CA ILE A 34 -16.78 -19.19 5.97
C ILE A 34 -16.24 -17.75 6.20
N PRO A 35 -17.10 -16.76 6.51
CA PRO A 35 -16.67 -15.41 6.87
C PRO A 35 -15.68 -15.40 8.05
N LYS A 36 -14.61 -14.60 7.97
CA LYS A 36 -13.53 -14.54 9.00
C LYS A 36 -14.04 -14.42 10.45
N ARG A 37 -15.10 -13.64 10.67
CA ARG A 37 -15.71 -13.40 11.99
C ARG A 37 -16.45 -14.61 12.60
N LYS A 38 -16.77 -15.61 11.77
CA LYS A 38 -17.52 -16.81 12.14
C LYS A 38 -16.64 -18.05 12.28
N ARG A 39 -15.32 -17.88 12.16
CA ARG A 39 -14.35 -18.98 12.25
C ARG A 39 -14.06 -19.42 13.69
N GLU A 40 -14.58 -18.69 14.65
CA GLU A 40 -14.52 -19.02 16.07
C GLU A 40 -15.89 -19.53 16.59
N ASP A 41 -16.92 -19.55 15.72
CA ASP A 41 -18.23 -20.10 16.04
C ASP A 41 -18.12 -21.64 16.19
N PRO A 42 -19.02 -22.30 16.97
CA PRO A 42 -19.08 -23.76 17.06
C PRO A 42 -19.19 -24.43 15.69
N LEU A 43 -18.69 -25.66 15.54
CA LEU A 43 -18.68 -26.34 14.24
C LEU A 43 -20.09 -26.57 13.71
N VAL A 44 -21.09 -26.78 14.56
CA VAL A 44 -22.50 -26.86 14.18
C VAL A 44 -22.99 -25.58 13.46
N GLU A 45 -22.58 -24.39 13.91
CA GLU A 45 -22.92 -23.13 13.23
C GLU A 45 -22.18 -23.02 11.89
N ILE A 46 -20.94 -23.49 11.83
CA ILE A 46 -20.14 -23.53 10.61
C ILE A 46 -20.74 -24.50 9.59
N PHE A 47 -21.18 -25.69 10.01
CA PHE A 47 -21.85 -26.66 9.14
C PHE A 47 -23.16 -26.10 8.61
N THR A 48 -23.91 -25.35 9.42
CA THR A 48 -25.11 -24.65 8.95
C THR A 48 -24.80 -23.67 7.83
N ILE A 49 -23.69 -22.91 7.93
CA ILE A 49 -23.25 -22.00 6.85
C ILE A 49 -22.86 -22.76 5.59
N LEU A 50 -22.22 -23.93 5.72
CA LEU A 50 -21.87 -24.77 4.57
C LEU A 50 -23.12 -25.35 3.90
N ILE A 51 -24.15 -25.73 4.66
CA ILE A 51 -25.45 -26.17 4.14
C ILE A 51 -26.16 -25.03 3.41
N ASP A 52 -26.26 -23.84 4.03
CA ASP A 52 -26.91 -22.66 3.43
C ASP A 52 -26.22 -22.21 2.13
N ARG A 53 -24.92 -22.46 2.01
CA ARG A 53 -24.11 -22.19 0.80
C ARG A 53 -24.12 -23.34 -0.21
N GLY A 54 -24.82 -24.44 0.06
CA GLY A 54 -24.89 -25.61 -0.81
C GLY A 54 -23.58 -26.38 -0.96
N ARG A 55 -22.64 -26.23 -0.01
CA ARG A 55 -21.35 -26.92 -0.02
C ARG A 55 -21.43 -28.35 0.49
N ILE A 56 -22.33 -28.62 1.43
CA ILE A 56 -22.61 -29.94 1.97
C ILE A 56 -24.13 -30.15 2.05
N SER A 57 -24.59 -31.38 1.87
CA SER A 57 -25.98 -31.78 2.04
C SER A 57 -26.05 -33.24 2.49
N PRO A 58 -27.23 -33.74 2.95
CA PRO A 58 -27.40 -35.14 3.31
C PRO A 58 -27.06 -36.14 2.18
N THR A 59 -27.05 -35.68 0.93
CA THR A 59 -26.77 -36.49 -0.27
C THR A 59 -25.45 -36.12 -0.96
N ASN A 60 -24.73 -35.10 -0.47
CA ASN A 60 -23.42 -34.69 -0.98
C ASN A 60 -22.52 -34.25 0.17
N CYS A 61 -21.68 -35.17 0.63
CA CYS A 61 -20.74 -34.97 1.73
C CYS A 61 -19.27 -34.96 1.27
N SER A 62 -19.01 -35.14 -0.02
CA SER A 62 -17.68 -35.20 -0.63
C SER A 62 -16.73 -34.08 -0.18
N TYR A 63 -17.22 -32.84 -0.11
CA TYR A 63 -16.46 -31.70 0.36
C TYR A 63 -16.06 -31.82 1.84
N LEU A 64 -16.94 -32.37 2.69
CA LEU A 64 -16.65 -32.61 4.10
C LEU A 64 -15.59 -33.72 4.26
N VAL A 65 -15.69 -34.78 3.46
CA VAL A 65 -14.71 -35.89 3.42
C VAL A 65 -13.33 -35.37 3.01
N GLU A 66 -13.25 -34.58 1.93
CA GLU A 66 -11.99 -34.01 1.43
C GLU A 66 -11.29 -33.14 2.48
N VAL A 67 -12.06 -32.30 3.19
CA VAL A 67 -11.51 -31.44 4.24
C VAL A 67 -11.03 -32.27 5.43
N LEU A 68 -11.79 -33.28 5.86
CA LEU A 68 -11.39 -34.19 6.95
C LEU A 68 -10.11 -34.97 6.61
N GLU A 69 -9.96 -35.46 5.38
CA GLU A 69 -8.75 -36.13 4.91
C GLU A 69 -7.52 -35.21 4.93
N ARG A 70 -7.68 -33.94 4.54
CA ARG A 70 -6.61 -32.93 4.59
C ARG A 70 -6.18 -32.57 6.01
N VAL A 71 -7.07 -32.70 7.00
CA VAL A 71 -6.73 -32.57 8.44
C VAL A 71 -6.11 -33.86 9.01
N LYS A 72 -6.03 -34.94 8.20
CA LYS A 72 -5.62 -36.30 8.60
C LYS A 72 -6.60 -37.00 9.55
N LEU A 73 -7.88 -36.62 9.52
CA LEU A 73 -8.97 -37.23 10.29
C LEU A 73 -9.64 -38.35 9.48
N THR A 74 -8.86 -39.37 9.09
CA THR A 74 -9.30 -40.42 8.15
C THR A 74 -10.45 -41.27 8.66
N ALA A 75 -10.53 -41.53 9.97
CA ALA A 75 -11.65 -42.26 10.58
C ALA A 75 -12.97 -41.48 10.46
N LEU A 76 -12.94 -40.17 10.71
CA LEU A 76 -14.10 -39.28 10.56
C LEU A 76 -14.50 -39.14 9.09
N ALA A 77 -13.53 -38.96 8.20
CA ALA A 77 -13.76 -38.93 6.75
C ALA A 77 -14.46 -40.20 6.25
N TYR A 78 -14.04 -41.37 6.74
CA TYR A 78 -14.66 -42.65 6.44
C TYR A 78 -16.10 -42.75 6.96
N ASN A 79 -16.37 -42.27 8.19
CA ASN A 79 -17.72 -42.26 8.76
C ASN A 79 -18.68 -41.38 7.93
N VAL A 80 -18.21 -40.23 7.48
CA VAL A 80 -18.95 -39.30 6.61
C VAL A 80 -19.21 -39.90 5.23
N ALA A 81 -18.20 -40.50 4.60
CA ALA A 81 -18.36 -41.18 3.31
C ALA A 81 -19.32 -42.38 3.40
N ARG A 82 -19.34 -43.08 4.54
CA ARG A 82 -20.28 -44.17 4.81
C ARG A 82 -21.71 -43.69 5.02
N PHE A 83 -21.88 -42.50 5.61
CA PHE A 83 -23.19 -41.86 5.73
C PHE A 83 -23.75 -41.48 4.36
N GLU A 84 -22.93 -40.90 3.49
CA GLU A 84 -23.31 -40.53 2.12
C GLU A 84 -23.75 -41.77 1.34
N THR A 85 -22.94 -42.84 1.32
CA THR A 85 -23.25 -44.09 0.60
C THR A 85 -24.49 -44.83 1.10
N LYS A 86 -24.87 -44.70 2.38
CA LYS A 86 -26.14 -45.23 2.90
C LYS A 86 -27.37 -44.44 2.43
N ASN A 87 -27.19 -43.16 2.08
CA ASN A 87 -28.27 -42.23 1.75
C ASN A 87 -28.28 -41.77 0.27
N SER A 88 -27.30 -42.20 -0.54
CA SER A 88 -27.29 -41.99 -2.00
C SER A 88 -28.21 -42.98 -2.74
N PRO A 89 -28.99 -42.55 -3.74
CA PRO A 89 -29.63 -43.46 -4.69
C PRO A 89 -28.56 -44.07 -5.63
N SER A 90 -28.37 -45.38 -5.50
CA SER A 90 -27.55 -46.31 -6.31
C SER A 90 -26.77 -45.72 -7.50
N ILE A 91 -25.44 -45.58 -7.37
CA ILE A 91 -24.48 -45.60 -8.49
C ILE A 91 -23.27 -46.45 -8.08
N SER A 92 -22.94 -47.41 -8.94
CA SER A 92 -21.87 -48.41 -8.82
C SER A 92 -20.45 -47.81 -8.91
N LEU A 93 -19.56 -48.19 -7.99
CA LEU A 93 -18.11 -47.92 -8.01
C LEU A 93 -17.36 -48.88 -8.97
N PRO A 94 -16.33 -48.42 -9.72
CA PRO A 94 -15.27 -49.30 -10.18
C PRO A 94 -14.14 -49.40 -9.12
N MET A 95 -13.64 -50.62 -8.96
CA MET A 95 -12.60 -51.00 -8.01
C MET A 95 -11.25 -50.34 -8.26
N VAL A 96 -10.57 -50.02 -7.16
CA VAL A 96 -9.12 -49.81 -7.09
C VAL A 96 -8.41 -51.10 -7.48
N SER A 97 -7.49 -51.04 -8.45
CA SER A 97 -6.45 -52.06 -8.61
C SER A 97 -5.08 -51.39 -8.64
N GLU A 98 -4.25 -51.80 -7.68
CA GLU A 98 -2.82 -51.54 -7.62
C GLU A 98 -2.12 -52.14 -8.82
N LYS A 99 -1.21 -51.38 -9.45
CA LYS A 99 0.06 -51.87 -9.99
C LYS A 99 0.93 -50.70 -10.43
N ILE A 100 1.88 -50.37 -9.56
CA ILE A 100 3.10 -49.62 -9.90
C ILE A 100 4.10 -50.64 -10.46
N GLN A 101 4.63 -50.43 -11.66
CA GLN A 101 6.00 -50.79 -12.02
C GLN A 101 6.56 -49.85 -13.11
N PRO A 102 7.89 -49.63 -13.13
CA PRO A 102 8.54 -48.46 -13.72
C PRO A 102 8.95 -48.69 -15.18
N ILE A 103 9.03 -47.63 -15.99
CA ILE A 103 9.67 -47.70 -17.30
C ILE A 103 10.63 -46.52 -17.49
N ASN A 104 11.84 -46.89 -17.88
CA ASN A 104 13.04 -46.11 -18.14
C ASN A 104 12.92 -45.14 -19.32
N ASN A 105 13.77 -44.11 -19.27
CA ASN A 105 14.20 -43.31 -20.41
C ASN A 105 14.83 -44.18 -21.52
N ALA A 106 14.37 -44.02 -22.76
CA ALA A 106 15.16 -43.98 -23.99
C ALA A 106 14.22 -43.90 -25.20
N ASP A 107 14.68 -43.23 -26.26
CA ASP A 107 14.19 -43.28 -27.64
C ASP A 107 12.85 -42.60 -27.95
N ILE A 108 12.88 -41.31 -28.31
CA ILE A 108 12.36 -40.81 -29.60
C ILE A 108 13.19 -39.59 -30.03
N LEU A 109 14.31 -39.85 -30.69
CA LEU A 109 14.92 -38.97 -31.69
C LEU A 109 14.73 -39.67 -33.03
N SER A 110 13.95 -39.10 -33.95
CA SER A 110 14.23 -39.11 -35.40
C SER A 110 13.06 -38.58 -36.23
N THR A 111 13.43 -37.78 -37.25
CA THR A 111 12.72 -37.49 -38.52
C THR A 111 11.43 -36.64 -38.45
N THR A 112 11.19 -35.61 -39.27
CA THR A 112 11.73 -35.24 -40.58
C THR A 112 11.43 -33.77 -40.89
N ALA A 113 12.22 -33.21 -41.81
CA ALA A 113 12.24 -31.85 -42.32
C ALA A 113 10.92 -31.35 -42.96
N ASN A 114 10.75 -30.03 -42.95
CA ASN A 114 10.35 -29.30 -44.16
C ASN A 114 10.92 -27.88 -44.14
N GLU A 115 11.91 -27.67 -45.00
CA GLU A 115 12.35 -26.38 -45.51
C GLU A 115 11.25 -25.80 -46.40
N ASN A 116 10.92 -24.52 -46.24
CA ASN A 116 10.77 -23.56 -47.36
C ASN A 116 10.26 -22.21 -46.85
N LEU A 117 10.97 -21.15 -47.28
CA LEU A 117 10.68 -19.71 -47.27
C LEU A 117 11.71 -18.87 -46.50
N ARG A 118 12.91 -18.77 -47.09
CA ARG A 118 13.73 -17.55 -47.06
C ARG A 118 13.45 -16.79 -48.35
N ASN A 119 13.08 -15.51 -48.25
CA ASN A 119 13.77 -14.39 -48.92
C ASN A 119 13.07 -13.05 -48.62
N ASN A 120 13.91 -12.03 -48.43
CA ASN A 120 13.65 -10.58 -48.34
C ASN A 120 13.33 -9.99 -46.97
N VAL A 121 14.39 -9.63 -46.24
CA VAL A 121 14.39 -8.55 -45.23
C VAL A 121 15.60 -7.64 -45.53
N PRO A 122 15.46 -6.31 -45.67
CA PRO A 122 16.58 -5.40 -45.91
C PRO A 122 17.42 -5.19 -44.65
N THR A 123 18.71 -4.90 -44.83
CA THR A 123 19.68 -4.65 -43.74
C THR A 123 19.57 -3.23 -43.16
N VAL A 124 19.84 -3.13 -41.86
CA VAL A 124 19.68 -1.96 -40.97
C VAL A 124 20.58 -0.74 -41.31
N GLU A 125 21.44 -0.83 -42.33
CA GLU A 125 22.30 0.29 -42.76
C GLU A 125 21.65 1.23 -43.79
N GLU A 126 20.50 0.88 -44.37
CA GLU A 126 19.76 1.76 -45.30
C GLU A 126 18.70 2.64 -44.62
N PHE A 127 18.45 2.46 -43.31
CA PHE A 127 17.41 3.20 -42.57
C PHE A 127 17.91 4.49 -41.90
N TRP A 128 19.23 4.74 -41.87
CA TRP A 128 19.83 5.86 -41.13
C TRP A 128 20.21 7.10 -41.96
N ASN A 129 19.85 7.16 -43.24
CA ASN A 129 20.22 8.28 -44.12
C ASN A 129 19.10 9.28 -44.47
N ASP A 130 17.86 9.10 -43.99
CA ASP A 130 16.72 9.94 -44.41
C ASP A 130 16.04 10.77 -43.30
N ILE A 131 16.68 10.96 -42.14
CA ILE A 131 16.17 11.87 -41.09
C ILE A 131 17.21 12.93 -40.74
N ASN A 132 17.56 13.76 -41.72
CA ASN A 132 18.20 15.06 -41.52
C ASN A 132 17.68 16.04 -42.56
N ALA A 133 16.46 16.55 -42.34
CA ALA A 133 15.98 17.75 -43.02
C ALA A 133 14.92 18.46 -42.16
N SER A 134 15.12 19.77 -42.01
CA SER A 134 14.16 20.84 -41.65
C SER A 134 13.50 20.83 -40.26
N ASP A 135 14.01 21.63 -39.32
CA ASP A 135 13.47 22.97 -38.99
C ASP A 135 14.19 23.58 -37.77
N GLU A 136 14.97 24.65 -37.99
CA GLU A 136 15.62 25.47 -36.95
C GLU A 136 14.64 26.50 -36.38
N MET A 137 14.46 26.53 -35.06
CA MET A 137 13.68 27.57 -34.36
C MET A 137 14.66 28.51 -33.61
N ILE A 138 14.75 29.77 -34.07
CA ILE A 138 15.61 30.82 -33.50
C ILE A 138 14.91 31.45 -32.29
N ILE A 139 15.59 31.50 -31.13
CA ILE A 139 15.15 32.24 -29.93
C ILE A 139 16.01 33.51 -29.80
N LEU A 140 15.37 34.68 -29.71
CA LEU A 140 16.00 35.99 -29.46
C LEU A 140 15.89 36.36 -27.97
N ASP A 141 16.92 37.02 -27.43
CA ASP A 141 16.96 37.52 -26.06
C ASP A 141 16.32 38.92 -25.96
N TYR A 142 15.40 39.07 -25.00
CA TYR A 142 14.42 40.17 -24.96
C TYR A 142 14.97 41.47 -24.35
N GLU A 143 16.23 41.50 -23.91
CA GLU A 143 16.82 42.70 -23.30
C GLU A 143 17.92 43.39 -24.14
N GLN A 144 18.46 42.79 -25.21
CA GLN A 144 19.55 43.41 -25.99
C GLN A 144 19.44 43.37 -27.53
N ASN A 145 18.39 42.78 -28.11
CA ASN A 145 18.10 42.84 -29.55
C ASN A 145 19.30 42.49 -30.49
N THR A 146 20.20 41.61 -30.04
CA THR A 146 21.29 41.05 -30.84
C THR A 146 21.20 39.52 -30.89
N PRO A 147 21.61 38.87 -32.00
CA PRO A 147 21.60 37.40 -32.10
C PRO A 147 22.54 36.78 -31.06
N ILE A 148 22.05 35.85 -30.24
CA ILE A 148 22.91 35.02 -29.39
C ILE A 148 23.51 33.93 -30.28
N ASP A 149 24.83 33.96 -30.44
CA ASP A 149 25.60 32.89 -31.06
C ASP A 149 25.68 31.70 -30.08
N ILE A 150 24.66 30.83 -30.08
CA ILE A 150 24.69 29.58 -29.33
C ILE A 150 25.58 28.61 -30.11
N LYS A 151 26.90 28.66 -29.85
CA LYS A 151 27.75 27.51 -30.15
C LYS A 151 27.20 26.33 -29.34
N PRO A 152 26.80 25.21 -29.99
CA PRO A 152 26.45 24.02 -29.26
C PRO A 152 27.73 23.53 -28.59
N MET A 153 27.91 23.85 -27.30
CA MET A 153 28.73 23.01 -26.43
C MET A 153 27.96 21.70 -26.24
N VAL A 154 27.92 20.89 -27.30
CA VAL A 154 28.05 19.45 -27.12
C VAL A 154 29.43 19.29 -26.52
N ALA A 155 29.51 19.45 -25.20
CA ALA A 155 30.50 18.72 -24.46
C ALA A 155 30.22 17.28 -24.85
N LYS A 156 31.04 16.73 -25.76
CA LYS A 156 31.34 15.31 -25.71
C LYS A 156 31.48 15.01 -24.23
N PRO A 157 30.78 14.00 -23.68
CA PRO A 157 31.08 13.59 -22.34
C PRO A 157 32.57 13.29 -22.37
N GLU A 158 33.39 14.18 -21.81
CA GLU A 158 34.72 13.84 -21.38
C GLU A 158 34.45 12.79 -20.33
N SER A 159 34.40 11.54 -20.78
CA SER A 159 34.54 10.39 -19.94
C SER A 159 35.83 10.65 -19.16
N PRO A 160 35.77 10.91 -17.84
CA PRO A 160 36.93 10.60 -17.04
C PRO A 160 36.92 9.08 -17.00
N THR A 161 37.47 8.46 -18.04
CA THR A 161 37.93 7.08 -17.97
C THR A 161 39.17 7.12 -17.07
N ILE A 162 38.96 7.45 -15.79
CA ILE A 162 39.90 7.10 -14.75
C ILE A 162 39.64 5.62 -14.53
N THR A 163 40.20 4.79 -15.40
CA THR A 163 40.51 3.39 -15.11
C THR A 163 41.60 3.42 -14.04
N LEU A 164 41.23 3.75 -12.80
CA LEU A 164 42.03 3.33 -11.65
C LEU A 164 42.02 1.81 -11.72
N SER A 165 43.20 1.22 -11.95
CA SER A 165 43.38 -0.22 -12.06
C SER A 165 42.90 -0.90 -10.76
N LEU A 166 41.62 -1.30 -10.74
CA LEU A 166 41.01 -2.10 -9.67
C LEU A 166 41.66 -3.49 -9.56
N GLU A 167 42.54 -3.85 -10.50
CA GLU A 167 43.25 -5.12 -10.65
C GLU A 167 44.11 -5.54 -9.44
N ASN A 168 44.37 -4.65 -8.48
CA ASN A 168 45.22 -4.91 -7.30
C ASN A 168 44.54 -4.68 -5.93
N ILE A 169 43.21 -4.65 -5.86
CA ILE A 169 42.51 -4.52 -4.56
C ILE A 169 42.37 -5.90 -3.90
N ASP A 170 43.02 -6.09 -2.76
CA ASP A 170 42.86 -7.30 -1.95
C ASP A 170 41.50 -7.28 -1.22
N LEU A 171 40.56 -8.09 -1.72
CA LEU A 171 39.23 -8.23 -1.14
C LEU A 171 39.25 -8.86 0.27
N LYS A 172 40.33 -9.57 0.64
CA LYS A 172 40.47 -10.15 1.99
C LYS A 172 40.50 -9.09 3.08
N VAL A 173 40.79 -7.83 2.75
CA VAL A 173 40.73 -6.71 3.70
C VAL A 173 39.29 -6.48 4.21
N PHE A 174 38.30 -6.62 3.34
CA PHE A 174 36.89 -6.56 3.75
C PHE A 174 36.50 -7.74 4.65
N GLU A 175 37.10 -8.91 4.41
CA GLU A 175 36.77 -10.18 5.08
C GLU A 175 37.48 -10.35 6.43
N ASN A 176 38.65 -9.70 6.62
CA ASN A 176 39.50 -9.84 7.81
C ASN A 176 39.47 -8.61 8.74
N ASP A 177 38.61 -7.62 8.47
CA ASP A 177 38.44 -6.41 9.29
C ASP A 177 39.74 -5.56 9.44
N SER A 178 40.63 -5.60 8.45
CA SER A 178 41.95 -4.92 8.45
C SER A 178 41.97 -3.60 7.65
N TRP A 179 40.97 -2.75 7.86
CA TRP A 179 40.72 -1.57 7.00
C TRP A 179 41.71 -0.44 7.30
N SER A 180 42.70 -0.23 6.42
CA SER A 180 43.66 0.88 6.52
C SER A 180 43.18 2.14 5.78
N ASN A 181 43.72 3.31 6.14
CA ASN A 181 43.46 4.56 5.41
C ASN A 181 43.86 4.46 3.94
N GLU A 182 44.96 3.76 3.66
CA GLU A 182 45.43 3.52 2.30
C GLU A 182 44.45 2.64 1.51
N PHE A 183 43.87 1.62 2.14
CA PHE A 183 42.85 0.78 1.53
C PHE A 183 41.58 1.58 1.20
N LEU A 184 41.08 2.38 2.15
CA LEU A 184 39.91 3.23 1.96
C LEU A 184 40.12 4.24 0.81
N GLN A 185 41.31 4.84 0.72
CA GLN A 185 41.69 5.70 -0.40
C GLN A 185 41.74 4.91 -1.73
N LYS A 186 42.31 3.70 -1.75
CA LYS A 186 42.36 2.83 -2.93
C LYS A 186 40.96 2.49 -3.47
N ILE A 187 39.99 2.27 -2.58
CA ILE A 187 38.59 2.03 -2.99
C ILE A 187 37.79 3.33 -3.18
N ASN A 188 38.43 4.50 -3.05
CA ASN A 188 37.85 5.84 -3.15
C ASN A 188 36.68 6.07 -2.18
N VAL A 189 36.85 5.66 -0.93
CA VAL A 189 35.92 5.90 0.18
C VAL A 189 36.57 6.92 1.11
N ASN A 190 36.03 8.15 1.10
CA ASN A 190 36.59 9.28 1.86
C ASN A 190 36.06 9.39 3.29
N ILE A 191 35.13 8.51 3.68
CA ILE A 191 34.50 8.49 5.00
C ILE A 191 34.97 7.23 5.72
N HIS A 192 35.60 7.39 6.89
CA HIS A 192 35.98 6.25 7.72
C HIS A 192 34.73 5.59 8.32
N PRO A 193 34.48 4.29 8.05
CA PRO A 193 33.41 3.56 8.72
C PRO A 193 33.70 3.41 10.22
N TYR A 194 32.65 3.33 11.03
CA TYR A 194 32.75 2.91 12.43
C TYR A 194 33.05 1.41 12.54
N GLU A 195 33.55 0.94 13.69
CA GLU A 195 33.86 -0.49 13.90
C GLU A 195 32.60 -1.34 13.74
N TYR A 196 31.47 -0.91 14.30
CA TYR A 196 30.20 -1.61 14.14
C TYR A 196 29.73 -1.69 12.67
N GLN A 197 30.09 -0.72 11.83
CA GLN A 197 29.76 -0.74 10.40
C GLN A 197 30.65 -1.72 9.64
N ARG A 198 31.95 -1.79 9.99
CA ARG A 198 32.87 -2.78 9.42
C ARG A 198 32.46 -4.21 9.75
N GLU A 199 32.11 -4.47 11.01
CA GLU A 199 31.59 -5.76 11.48
C GLU A 199 30.36 -6.21 10.66
N LEU A 200 29.42 -5.30 10.43
CA LEU A 200 28.22 -5.61 9.64
C LEU A 200 28.55 -5.91 8.17
N VAL A 201 29.48 -5.17 7.56
CA VAL A 201 29.95 -5.45 6.19
C VAL A 201 30.60 -6.82 6.10
N GLN A 202 31.52 -7.13 7.01
CA GLN A 202 32.21 -8.42 7.08
C GLN A 202 31.22 -9.58 7.24
N SER A 203 30.30 -9.46 8.20
CA SER A 203 29.29 -10.48 8.49
C SER A 203 28.33 -10.68 7.31
N ALA A 204 27.96 -9.60 6.61
CA ALA A 204 27.10 -9.67 5.44
C ALA A 204 27.80 -10.35 4.26
N ILE A 205 29.08 -10.07 4.03
CA ILE A 205 29.88 -10.74 2.98
C ILE A 205 29.95 -12.25 3.21
N GLN A 206 30.19 -12.68 4.46
CA GLN A 206 30.24 -14.09 4.83
C GLN A 206 28.89 -14.79 4.69
N ALA A 207 27.79 -14.08 4.95
CA ALA A 207 26.44 -14.61 4.84
C ALA A 207 25.95 -14.75 3.38
N GLY A 208 26.42 -13.91 2.46
CA GLY A 208 25.89 -13.82 1.10
C GLY A 208 24.54 -13.11 1.10
N ASN A 209 23.45 -13.86 0.91
CA ASN A 209 22.10 -13.30 1.04
C ASN A 209 21.80 -13.04 2.52
N THR A 210 21.50 -11.79 2.87
CA THR A 210 21.31 -11.41 4.28
C THR A 210 20.31 -10.28 4.46
N ILE A 211 19.75 -10.20 5.67
CA ILE A 211 19.03 -9.03 6.18
C ILE A 211 19.91 -8.36 7.21
N ILE A 212 20.27 -7.11 6.96
CA ILE A 212 21.06 -6.28 7.85
C ILE A 212 20.11 -5.51 8.77
N CYS A 213 20.15 -5.86 10.06
CA CYS A 213 19.42 -5.20 11.12
C CYS A 213 20.31 -4.18 11.81
N LEU A 214 20.08 -2.89 11.53
CA LEU A 214 20.85 -1.79 12.13
C LEU A 214 19.92 -0.62 12.45
N ARG A 215 20.00 -0.15 13.70
CA ARG A 215 19.16 0.94 14.23
C ARG A 215 19.16 2.17 13.31
N THR A 216 18.03 2.87 13.24
CA THR A 216 17.94 4.10 12.44
C THR A 216 18.92 5.14 12.98
N GLY A 217 19.68 5.78 12.09
CA GLY A 217 20.81 6.63 12.47
C GLY A 217 22.17 5.95 12.40
N GLY A 218 22.25 4.62 12.51
CA GLY A 218 23.52 3.87 12.44
C GLY A 218 24.17 3.81 11.06
N GLY A 219 23.60 4.44 10.03
CA GLY A 219 24.21 4.46 8.68
C GLY A 219 23.94 3.23 7.82
N LYS A 220 22.73 2.65 7.86
CA LYS A 220 22.30 1.53 6.98
C LYS A 220 22.66 1.73 5.50
N THR A 221 22.35 2.92 4.95
CA THR A 221 22.66 3.26 3.56
C THR A 221 24.16 3.28 3.28
N PHE A 222 24.98 3.67 4.27
CA PHE A 222 26.43 3.67 4.16
C PHE A 222 26.99 2.23 4.15
N VAL A 223 26.50 1.36 5.04
CA VAL A 223 26.81 -0.09 5.02
C VAL A 223 26.44 -0.72 3.67
N ALA A 224 25.25 -0.41 3.15
CA ALA A 224 24.81 -0.90 1.85
C ALA A 224 25.71 -0.41 0.69
N ALA A 225 26.19 0.83 0.74
CA ALA A 225 27.11 1.36 -0.24
C ALA A 225 28.49 0.67 -0.21
N LEU A 226 29.00 0.36 0.98
CA LEU A 226 30.23 -0.42 1.14
C LEU A 226 30.07 -1.83 0.56
N LEU A 227 28.91 -2.46 0.73
CA LEU A 227 28.59 -3.76 0.13
C LEU A 227 28.48 -3.67 -1.41
N LEU A 228 27.76 -2.67 -1.93
CA LEU A 228 27.72 -2.39 -3.38
C LEU A 228 29.13 -2.23 -3.95
N LYS A 229 30.01 -1.53 -3.22
CA LYS A 229 31.41 -1.35 -3.62
C LYS A 229 32.17 -2.68 -3.61
N TYR A 230 32.09 -3.47 -2.54
CA TYR A 230 32.72 -4.78 -2.45
C TYR A 230 32.31 -5.68 -3.62
N TYR A 231 31.01 -5.85 -3.87
CA TYR A 231 30.52 -6.72 -4.94
C TYR A 231 30.87 -6.18 -6.34
N SER A 232 30.93 -4.86 -6.52
CA SER A 232 31.42 -4.27 -7.78
C SER A 232 32.88 -4.63 -8.03
N ILE A 233 33.76 -4.50 -7.03
CA ILE A 233 35.18 -4.84 -7.15
C ILE A 233 35.31 -6.35 -7.39
N LYS A 234 34.61 -7.18 -6.61
CA LYS A 234 34.62 -8.64 -6.75
C LYS A 234 34.23 -9.10 -8.15
N LYS A 235 33.22 -8.48 -8.77
CA LYS A 235 32.82 -8.82 -10.14
C LYS A 235 33.88 -8.41 -11.15
N MET A 236 34.44 -7.21 -11.00
CA MET A 236 35.48 -6.71 -11.90
C MET A 236 36.78 -7.52 -11.81
N THR A 237 37.17 -8.00 -10.62
CA THR A 237 38.39 -8.79 -10.41
C THR A 237 38.23 -10.27 -10.75
N SER A 238 37.02 -10.82 -10.69
CA SER A 238 36.77 -12.26 -10.96
C SER A 238 36.57 -12.55 -12.46
N SER A 239 36.39 -11.54 -13.30
CA SER A 239 36.11 -11.72 -14.71
C SER A 239 37.29 -11.25 -15.56
N ASN A 240 37.92 -12.20 -16.27
CA ASN A 240 38.98 -11.90 -17.24
C ASN A 240 38.44 -11.34 -18.57
N GLN A 241 37.12 -11.06 -18.65
CA GLN A 241 36.48 -10.56 -19.88
C GLN A 241 36.51 -9.03 -19.94
N THR A 242 37.06 -8.50 -21.03
CA THR A 242 36.96 -7.08 -21.38
C THR A 242 35.49 -6.68 -21.52
N GLY A 243 35.04 -5.67 -20.77
CA GLY A 243 33.64 -5.22 -20.79
C GLY A 243 32.74 -5.78 -19.69
N THR A 244 33.30 -6.50 -18.70
CA THR A 244 32.55 -6.93 -17.52
C THR A 244 31.89 -5.73 -16.83
N LYS A 245 30.58 -5.81 -16.61
CA LYS A 245 29.79 -4.74 -16.01
C LYS A 245 29.11 -5.20 -14.73
N PHE A 246 29.18 -4.39 -13.68
CA PHE A 246 28.36 -4.55 -12.48
C PHE A 246 27.02 -3.81 -12.63
N LEU A 247 25.92 -4.47 -12.26
CA LEU A 247 24.58 -3.88 -12.23
C LEU A 247 23.85 -4.26 -10.94
N ALA A 248 23.53 -3.25 -10.14
CA ALA A 248 22.73 -3.40 -8.94
C ALA A 248 21.47 -2.53 -8.97
N PHE A 249 20.42 -2.99 -8.29
CA PHE A 249 19.24 -2.18 -8.00
C PHE A 249 19.16 -1.87 -6.51
N PHE A 250 19.00 -0.59 -6.16
CA PHE A 250 18.68 -0.14 -4.82
C PHE A 250 17.20 0.26 -4.77
N ILE A 251 16.40 -0.55 -4.12
CA ILE A 251 14.95 -0.51 -4.15
C ILE A 251 14.44 0.16 -2.88
N VAL A 252 13.65 1.22 -3.04
CA VAL A 252 13.08 1.98 -1.91
C VAL A 252 11.55 1.93 -1.95
N PRO A 253 10.87 1.90 -0.79
CA PRO A 253 9.42 1.72 -0.76
C PRO A 253 8.67 2.98 -1.23
N ARG A 254 9.27 4.16 -1.04
CA ARG A 254 8.63 5.46 -1.33
C ARG A 254 9.52 6.35 -2.20
N ARG A 255 8.88 7.16 -3.07
CA ARG A 255 9.56 8.07 -4.00
C ARG A 255 10.37 9.16 -3.30
N ALA A 256 9.85 9.72 -2.20
CA ALA A 256 10.54 10.75 -1.42
C ALA A 256 11.91 10.28 -0.91
N MET A 257 12.04 8.99 -0.57
CA MET A 257 13.30 8.40 -0.11
C MET A 257 14.33 8.25 -1.22
N LEU A 258 13.88 8.13 -2.48
CA LEU A 258 14.76 7.80 -3.59
C LEU A 258 15.84 8.87 -3.77
N LYS A 259 15.46 10.15 -3.82
CA LYS A 259 16.42 11.25 -4.00
C LYS A 259 17.41 11.31 -2.83
N GLN A 260 16.91 11.22 -1.60
CA GLN A 260 17.70 11.35 -0.39
C GLN A 260 18.74 10.22 -0.25
N GLN A 261 18.30 8.96 -0.39
CA GLN A 261 19.21 7.82 -0.26
C GLN A 261 20.26 7.85 -1.38
N PHE A 262 19.88 8.27 -2.58
CA PHE A 262 20.79 8.36 -3.72
C PHE A 262 21.82 9.47 -3.60
N GLU A 263 21.50 10.60 -2.96
CA GLU A 263 22.50 11.62 -2.64
C GLU A 263 23.57 11.07 -1.70
N LYS A 264 23.21 10.23 -0.72
CA LYS A 264 24.17 9.55 0.17
C LYS A 264 25.00 8.51 -0.58
N LEU A 265 24.37 7.71 -1.45
CA LEU A 265 25.08 6.71 -2.26
C LEU A 265 26.11 7.36 -3.21
N LYS A 266 25.81 8.55 -3.77
CA LYS A 266 26.73 9.30 -4.63
C LYS A 266 28.01 9.75 -3.93
N GLN A 267 27.99 9.90 -2.61
CA GLN A 267 29.15 10.34 -1.83
C GLN A 267 30.21 9.22 -1.68
N ILE A 268 29.91 7.99 -2.12
CA ILE A 268 30.70 6.79 -1.82
C ILE A 268 31.29 6.23 -3.12
N GLY A 269 32.44 6.79 -3.51
CA GLY A 269 33.35 6.29 -4.55
C GLY A 269 32.78 6.21 -5.98
N ASN A 270 33.61 5.71 -6.90
CA ASN A 270 33.42 5.67 -8.38
C ASN A 270 32.21 4.88 -8.91
N LEU A 271 31.22 4.50 -8.09
CA LEU A 271 30.01 3.85 -8.61
C LEU A 271 29.17 4.87 -9.37
N ARG A 272 28.78 4.54 -10.61
CA ARG A 272 27.85 5.37 -11.37
C ARG A 272 26.44 5.09 -10.86
N VAL A 273 25.90 6.00 -10.06
CA VAL A 273 24.60 5.84 -9.41
C VAL A 273 23.54 6.75 -10.04
N LYS A 274 22.35 6.20 -10.37
CA LYS A 274 21.22 6.98 -10.90
C LYS A 274 19.89 6.61 -10.25
N ALA A 275 19.18 7.61 -9.76
CA ALA A 275 17.79 7.47 -9.34
C ALA A 275 16.87 7.52 -10.58
N CYS A 276 15.99 6.53 -10.72
CA CYS A 276 14.94 6.47 -11.72
C CYS A 276 13.60 6.85 -11.07
N ASP A 277 13.12 8.05 -11.39
CA ASP A 277 11.78 8.51 -10.99
C ASP A 277 10.68 7.99 -11.96
N GLU A 278 9.47 8.54 -11.85
CA GLU A 278 8.35 8.15 -12.72
C GLU A 278 8.57 8.46 -14.20
N ASN A 279 9.26 9.56 -14.50
CA ASN A 279 9.30 10.17 -15.83
C ASN A 279 10.29 9.45 -16.75
N ASN A 280 11.24 8.71 -16.17
CA ASN A 280 12.35 8.13 -16.91
C ASN A 280 12.21 6.61 -16.98
N ASP A 281 12.63 6.00 -18.08
CA ASP A 281 12.60 4.54 -18.26
C ASP A 281 13.91 3.94 -17.69
N ILE A 282 13.80 2.87 -16.89
CA ILE A 282 14.96 2.15 -16.31
C ILE A 282 15.91 1.72 -17.43
N THR A 283 15.39 1.35 -18.59
CA THR A 283 16.18 0.86 -19.75
C THR A 283 17.22 1.86 -20.25
N GLN A 284 16.98 3.16 -20.08
CA GLN A 284 17.95 4.21 -20.46
C GLN A 284 19.21 4.19 -19.58
N TYR A 285 19.15 3.58 -18.40
CA TYR A 285 20.21 3.62 -17.40
C TYR A 285 20.99 2.30 -17.27
N ILE A 286 20.40 1.18 -17.71
CA ILE A 286 20.99 -0.16 -17.58
C ILE A 286 22.38 -0.25 -18.17
N ASN A 287 22.68 0.48 -19.25
CA ASN A 287 23.98 0.40 -19.93
C ASN A 287 25.02 1.38 -19.35
N ASN A 288 24.59 2.49 -18.77
CA ASN A 288 25.47 3.60 -18.38
C ASN A 288 25.75 3.70 -16.88
N TYR A 289 24.94 3.06 -16.04
CA TYR A 289 25.05 3.13 -14.58
C TYR A 289 25.30 1.76 -13.95
N ASP A 290 25.98 1.76 -12.80
CA ASP A 290 26.32 0.57 -12.03
C ASP A 290 25.27 0.29 -10.96
N VAL A 291 24.63 1.35 -10.42
CA VAL A 291 23.56 1.24 -9.42
C VAL A 291 22.36 2.07 -9.84
N ILE A 292 21.21 1.42 -9.98
CA ILE A 292 19.94 2.06 -10.35
C ILE A 292 18.98 2.06 -9.16
N GLY A 293 18.47 3.24 -8.85
CA GLY A 293 17.46 3.43 -7.81
C GLY A 293 16.07 3.42 -8.37
N CYS A 294 15.16 2.68 -7.75
CA CYS A 294 13.77 2.69 -8.19
C CYS A 294 12.80 2.31 -7.08
N THR A 295 11.51 2.57 -7.32
CA THR A 295 10.44 1.94 -6.54
C THR A 295 10.22 0.51 -7.00
N PRO A 296 9.74 -0.39 -6.13
CA PRO A 296 9.57 -1.81 -6.49
C PRO A 296 8.61 -2.03 -7.65
N GLN A 297 7.52 -1.25 -7.73
CA GLN A 297 6.57 -1.36 -8.84
C GLN A 297 7.22 -1.03 -10.20
N LYS A 298 8.19 -0.11 -10.25
CA LYS A 298 8.88 0.26 -11.49
C LYS A 298 9.76 -0.89 -11.99
N LEU A 299 10.53 -1.51 -11.10
CA LEU A 299 11.33 -2.69 -11.45
C LEU A 299 10.43 -3.87 -11.86
N LEU A 300 9.37 -4.14 -11.10
CA LEU A 300 8.41 -5.20 -11.40
C LEU A 300 7.76 -5.02 -12.78
N ASN A 301 7.41 -3.79 -13.16
CA ASN A 301 6.88 -3.51 -14.50
C ASN A 301 7.91 -3.80 -15.59
N CYS A 302 9.19 -3.51 -15.36
CA CYS A 302 10.26 -3.79 -16.33
C CYS A 302 10.56 -5.29 -16.46
N LEU A 303 10.53 -6.03 -15.34
CA LEU A 303 10.64 -7.49 -15.32
C LEU A 303 9.47 -8.14 -16.09
N LYS A 304 8.24 -7.69 -15.83
CA LYS A 304 7.02 -8.13 -16.52
C LYS A 304 7.07 -7.89 -18.03
N ALA A 305 7.54 -6.71 -18.42
CA ALA A 305 7.67 -6.32 -19.82
C ALA A 305 8.91 -6.94 -20.50
N LYS A 306 9.67 -7.81 -19.82
CA LYS A 306 10.93 -8.40 -20.31
C LYS A 306 11.96 -7.35 -20.79
N LYS A 307 11.91 -6.15 -20.21
CA LYS A 307 12.86 -5.04 -20.46
C LYS A 307 14.13 -5.18 -19.63
N VAL A 308 14.04 -5.87 -18.50
CA VAL A 308 15.14 -6.19 -17.59
C VAL A 308 15.09 -7.69 -17.32
N PHE A 309 16.25 -8.34 -17.40
CA PHE A 309 16.40 -9.76 -17.08
C PHE A 309 17.15 -9.91 -15.76
N LEU A 310 16.68 -10.79 -14.88
CA LEU A 310 17.29 -11.03 -13.57
C LEU A 310 18.71 -11.62 -13.68
N SER A 311 18.99 -12.37 -14.75
CA SER A 311 20.33 -12.88 -15.08
C SER A 311 21.37 -11.79 -15.28
N ASN A 312 20.94 -10.55 -15.55
CA ASN A 312 21.84 -9.43 -15.80
C ASN A 312 22.05 -8.58 -14.55
N ILE A 313 21.40 -8.94 -13.42
CA ILE A 313 21.48 -8.21 -12.16
C ILE A 313 22.42 -8.97 -11.23
N ASP A 314 23.38 -8.25 -10.65
CA ASP A 314 24.35 -8.80 -9.71
C ASP A 314 23.91 -8.68 -8.26
N LEU A 315 23.15 -7.63 -7.94
CA LEU A 315 22.75 -7.33 -6.58
C LEU A 315 21.39 -6.61 -6.52
N LEU A 316 20.52 -7.08 -5.62
CA LEU A 316 19.27 -6.45 -5.24
C LEU A 316 19.35 -6.00 -3.78
N CYS A 317 19.31 -4.70 -3.55
CA CYS A 317 19.28 -4.11 -2.21
C CYS A 317 17.89 -3.54 -1.92
N PHE A 318 17.22 -4.04 -0.88
CA PHE A 318 15.88 -3.64 -0.48
C PHE A 318 15.93 -2.79 0.78
N ASP A 319 15.63 -1.50 0.68
CA ASP A 319 15.48 -0.61 1.82
C ASP A 319 14.13 -0.84 2.51
N GLU A 320 14.11 -0.75 3.84
CA GLU A 320 12.95 -1.09 4.68
C GLU A 320 12.35 -2.47 4.35
N CYS A 321 13.20 -3.49 4.28
CA CYS A 321 12.83 -4.82 3.84
C CYS A 321 11.79 -5.54 4.74
N HIS A 322 11.49 -5.01 5.93
CA HIS A 322 10.43 -5.52 6.79
C HIS A 322 9.03 -5.40 6.17
N ASP A 323 8.84 -4.49 5.21
CA ASP A 323 7.56 -4.27 4.53
C ASP A 323 7.10 -5.47 3.68
N THR A 324 7.96 -6.47 3.41
CA THR A 324 7.65 -7.61 2.55
C THR A 324 6.62 -8.57 3.11
N VAL A 325 6.53 -8.70 4.43
CA VAL A 325 5.65 -9.70 5.06
C VAL A 325 4.21 -9.20 5.16
N VAL A 326 4.00 -7.89 4.98
CA VAL A 326 2.69 -7.24 5.09
C VAL A 326 2.21 -6.69 3.74
N HIS A 327 3.13 -6.29 2.84
CA HIS A 327 2.81 -5.62 1.58
C HIS A 327 3.56 -6.16 0.34
N ASN A 328 2.77 -6.50 -0.68
CA ASN A 328 3.06 -7.33 -1.86
C ASN A 328 4.07 -6.75 -2.90
N GLN A 329 4.66 -5.56 -2.69
CA GLN A 329 5.44 -4.92 -3.76
C GLN A 329 6.85 -5.51 -3.94
N TYR A 330 7.54 -5.80 -2.84
CA TYR A 330 8.85 -6.49 -2.86
C TYR A 330 8.68 -7.99 -3.14
N VAL A 331 7.61 -8.60 -2.58
CA VAL A 331 7.26 -10.00 -2.82
C VAL A 331 7.11 -10.27 -4.32
N GLY A 332 6.50 -9.37 -5.07
CA GLY A 332 6.42 -9.51 -6.53
C GLY A 332 7.79 -9.66 -7.21
N ILE A 333 8.82 -8.93 -6.77
CA ILE A 333 10.17 -9.07 -7.33
C ILE A 333 10.78 -10.42 -6.92
N MET A 334 10.63 -10.82 -5.65
CA MET A 334 11.12 -12.11 -5.15
C MET A 334 10.42 -13.30 -5.83
N GLN A 335 9.12 -13.19 -6.11
CA GLN A 335 8.36 -14.16 -6.88
C GLN A 335 8.96 -14.35 -8.27
N TYR A 336 9.25 -13.25 -8.99
CA TYR A 336 9.89 -13.34 -10.31
C TYR A 336 11.30 -13.95 -10.23
N LEU A 337 12.02 -13.75 -9.12
CA LEU A 337 13.34 -14.32 -8.91
C LEU A 337 13.32 -15.82 -8.59
N MET A 338 12.34 -16.26 -7.79
CA MET A 338 12.31 -17.61 -7.23
C MET A 338 11.42 -18.58 -8.03
N CYS A 339 10.45 -18.07 -8.80
CA CYS A 339 9.52 -18.87 -9.60
C CYS A 339 10.07 -19.08 -11.03
N GLY A 340 10.84 -20.15 -11.24
CA GLY A 340 11.43 -20.53 -12.53
C GLY A 340 10.47 -21.09 -13.59
N LYS A 341 9.15 -20.92 -13.46
CA LYS A 341 8.11 -21.41 -14.40
C LYS A 341 7.35 -20.30 -15.13
N ILE A 342 7.99 -19.16 -15.36
CA ILE A 342 7.52 -18.18 -16.34
C ILE A 342 8.28 -18.49 -17.64
N ASP A 343 7.53 -18.89 -18.68
CA ASP A 343 8.00 -19.53 -19.90
C ASP A 343 9.35 -19.03 -20.47
N HIS A 344 10.24 -20.00 -20.76
CA HIS A 344 11.53 -19.87 -21.48
C HIS A 344 12.71 -19.18 -20.77
N ILE A 345 12.75 -19.14 -19.44
CA ILE A 345 13.94 -18.68 -18.70
C ILE A 345 14.82 -19.91 -18.39
N PRO A 346 16.03 -20.05 -18.96
CA PRO A 346 16.95 -21.11 -18.57
C PRO A 346 17.27 -21.01 -17.07
N PRO A 347 17.57 -22.12 -16.37
CA PRO A 347 17.96 -22.08 -14.96
C PRO A 347 19.06 -21.05 -14.78
N VAL A 348 18.80 -20.07 -13.89
CA VAL A 348 19.71 -18.95 -13.68
C VAL A 348 21.03 -19.52 -13.17
N THR A 349 22.08 -19.45 -14.00
CA THR A 349 23.43 -19.94 -13.65
C THR A 349 24.12 -19.03 -12.61
N SER A 350 23.59 -17.81 -12.39
CA SER A 350 24.03 -16.87 -11.35
C SER A 350 22.87 -15.99 -10.87
N SER A 351 22.38 -16.23 -9.67
CA SER A 351 21.34 -15.40 -9.04
C SER A 351 21.95 -14.14 -8.43
N PRO A 352 21.27 -12.98 -8.47
CA PRO A 352 21.71 -11.77 -7.78
C PRO A 352 21.88 -12.02 -6.28
N ILE A 353 22.85 -11.33 -5.68
CA ILE A 353 22.97 -11.23 -4.22
C ILE A 353 21.81 -10.39 -3.68
N ILE A 354 21.19 -10.85 -2.61
CA ILE A 354 20.01 -10.23 -2.01
C ILE A 354 20.39 -9.63 -0.66
N ILE A 355 20.21 -8.32 -0.51
CA ILE A 355 20.46 -7.59 0.75
C ILE A 355 19.18 -6.88 1.17
N GLY A 356 18.63 -7.26 2.32
CA GLY A 356 17.57 -6.51 2.99
C GLY A 356 18.16 -5.55 4.01
N LEU A 357 17.71 -4.29 4.04
CA LEU A 357 18.07 -3.32 5.08
C LEU A 357 16.84 -3.05 5.94
N THR A 358 17.00 -3.12 7.27
CA THR A 358 15.92 -2.72 8.16
C THR A 358 16.42 -2.20 9.51
N ALA A 359 15.67 -1.27 10.11
CA ALA A 359 15.90 -0.83 11.47
C ALA A 359 15.37 -1.82 12.52
N VAL A 360 14.26 -2.48 12.17
CA VAL A 360 13.51 -3.40 13.01
C VAL A 360 12.93 -4.45 12.10
N VAL A 361 12.87 -5.69 12.52
CA VAL A 361 12.16 -6.71 11.75
C VAL A 361 10.69 -6.63 12.11
N GLY A 362 9.87 -6.00 11.25
CA GLY A 362 8.49 -5.58 11.54
C GLY A 362 7.60 -6.71 12.06
N PHE A 363 6.72 -6.41 13.01
CA PHE A 363 5.92 -7.46 13.63
C PHE A 363 4.68 -6.87 14.30
N HIS A 364 3.51 -7.45 14.07
CA HIS A 364 2.24 -6.95 14.63
C HIS A 364 1.72 -7.85 15.77
N ARG A 365 2.59 -8.66 16.39
CA ARG A 365 2.18 -9.84 17.16
C ARG A 365 3.00 -10.03 18.44
N SER A 366 2.31 -10.37 19.52
CA SER A 366 2.76 -10.32 20.92
C SER A 366 3.23 -11.67 21.50
N SER A 367 3.88 -12.52 20.70
CA SER A 367 4.52 -13.73 21.27
C SER A 367 5.80 -14.15 20.56
N SER A 368 6.74 -14.70 21.32
CA SER A 368 8.05 -15.14 20.82
C SER A 368 7.95 -16.18 19.69
N SER A 369 6.94 -17.06 19.73
CA SER A 369 6.70 -18.05 18.66
C SER A 369 6.20 -17.40 17.37
N GLN A 370 5.34 -16.39 17.47
CA GLN A 370 4.83 -15.64 16.32
C GLN A 370 5.91 -14.75 15.72
N ILE A 371 6.76 -14.14 16.56
CA ILE A 371 7.94 -13.37 16.11
C ILE A 371 8.90 -14.32 15.38
N THR A 372 9.24 -15.47 15.98
CA THR A 372 10.10 -16.48 15.34
C THR A 372 9.55 -16.88 13.97
N HIS A 373 8.25 -17.19 13.87
CA HIS A 373 7.61 -17.52 12.60
C HIS A 373 7.71 -16.37 11.59
N HIS A 374 7.45 -15.14 12.01
CA HIS A 374 7.55 -13.96 11.14
C HIS A 374 8.98 -13.80 10.59
N LEU A 375 9.98 -13.86 11.46
CA LEU A 375 11.38 -13.78 11.07
C LEU A 375 11.77 -14.90 10.11
N THR A 376 11.29 -16.13 10.33
CA THR A 376 11.50 -17.27 9.41
C THR A 376 10.89 -17.01 8.04
N VAL A 377 9.65 -16.48 7.98
CA VAL A 377 8.98 -16.13 6.71
C VAL A 377 9.76 -15.05 5.98
N LEU A 378 10.21 -14.02 6.69
CA LEU A 378 11.00 -12.95 6.11
C LEU A 378 12.33 -13.48 5.55
N CYS A 379 13.04 -14.28 6.33
CA CYS A 379 14.31 -14.88 5.91
C CYS A 379 14.14 -15.77 4.68
N ALA A 380 13.09 -16.59 4.68
CA ALA A 380 12.73 -17.44 3.54
C ALA A 380 12.38 -16.61 2.30
N THR A 381 11.67 -15.48 2.47
CA THR A 381 11.30 -14.56 1.37
C THR A 381 12.52 -13.92 0.71
N PHE A 382 13.57 -13.62 1.48
CA PHE A 382 14.81 -13.05 0.97
C PHE A 382 15.89 -14.09 0.65
N ASN A 383 15.58 -15.38 0.80
CA ASN A 383 16.54 -16.48 0.68
C ASN A 383 17.82 -16.23 1.50
N CYS A 384 17.66 -15.75 2.74
CA CYS A 384 18.76 -15.52 3.66
C CYS A 384 18.70 -16.50 4.83
N LEU A 385 19.84 -17.12 5.13
CA LEU A 385 19.96 -18.11 6.19
C LEU A 385 20.30 -17.51 7.57
N THR A 386 20.57 -16.21 7.60
CA THR A 386 20.93 -15.47 8.81
C THR A 386 20.49 -14.01 8.71
N ILE A 387 20.32 -13.38 9.86
CA ILE A 387 20.14 -11.93 10.00
C ILE A 387 21.46 -11.37 10.51
N THR A 388 22.06 -10.46 9.75
CA THR A 388 23.28 -9.77 10.15
C THR A 388 22.95 -8.62 11.10
N ALA A 389 23.44 -8.72 12.34
CA ALA A 389 23.33 -7.70 13.38
C ALA A 389 24.68 -7.54 14.09
N ILE A 390 24.82 -6.49 14.91
CA ILE A 390 26.03 -6.28 15.73
C ILE A 390 26.11 -7.39 16.79
N MET A 391 27.25 -8.08 16.81
CA MET A 391 27.55 -9.22 17.68
C MET A 391 28.55 -8.85 18.77
N LYS A 392 29.56 -8.04 18.44
CA LYS A 392 30.59 -7.57 19.39
C LYS A 392 29.99 -6.54 20.35
N LYS A 393 30.16 -6.76 21.66
CA LYS A 393 29.63 -5.85 22.69
C LYS A 393 30.28 -4.48 22.65
N GLU A 394 31.56 -4.40 22.31
CA GLU A 394 32.29 -3.13 22.15
C GLU A 394 31.70 -2.28 21.03
N ASN A 395 31.29 -2.92 19.93
CA ASN A 395 30.66 -2.26 18.78
C ASN A 395 29.22 -1.83 19.06
N GLU A 396 28.50 -2.55 19.92
CA GLU A 396 27.20 -2.09 20.42
C GLU A 396 27.36 -0.82 21.28
N ILE A 397 28.38 -0.78 22.14
CA ILE A 397 28.71 0.40 22.95
C ILE A 397 29.12 1.58 22.04
N GLU A 398 29.93 1.33 21.00
CA GLU A 398 30.28 2.35 20.00
C GLU A 398 29.01 2.92 19.32
N LEU A 399 28.11 2.05 18.84
CA LEU A 399 26.86 2.49 18.24
C LEU A 399 26.03 3.38 19.20
N GLU A 400 26.00 3.05 20.49
CA GLU A 400 25.27 3.82 21.51
C GLU A 400 25.84 5.22 21.76
N GLN A 401 27.13 5.44 21.52
CA GLN A 401 27.74 6.76 21.62
C GLN A 401 27.32 7.68 20.47
N TYR A 402 27.17 7.13 19.27
CA TYR A 402 26.81 7.90 18.06
C TYR A 402 25.30 7.97 17.81
N VAL A 403 24.55 6.96 18.25
CA VAL A 403 23.10 6.90 18.13
C VAL A 403 22.51 6.99 19.53
N SER A 404 22.28 8.23 19.97
CA SER A 404 21.75 8.51 21.30
C SER A 404 20.43 7.77 21.54
N ARG A 405 20.34 7.09 22.69
CA ARG A 405 19.06 6.63 23.22
C ARG A 405 18.31 7.86 23.75
N THR A 406 16.99 7.86 23.60
CA THR A 406 16.14 8.89 24.17
C THR A 406 16.35 8.94 25.68
N SER A 407 16.60 10.13 26.24
CA SER A 407 16.92 10.30 27.66
C SER A 407 15.68 10.16 28.54
N GLU A 408 14.51 10.54 28.01
CA GLU A 408 13.22 10.43 28.66
C GLU A 408 12.25 9.69 27.72
N ASP A 409 11.72 8.53 28.13
CA ASP A 409 10.72 7.76 27.36
C ASP A 409 9.52 7.40 28.26
N GLU A 410 8.51 8.28 28.29
CA GLU A 410 7.42 8.21 29.26
C GLU A 410 6.02 8.17 28.64
N ILE A 411 5.13 7.43 29.30
CA ILE A 411 3.69 7.45 29.05
C ILE A 411 3.04 8.37 30.08
N ILE A 412 2.62 9.54 29.64
CA ILE A 412 1.97 10.54 30.46
C ILE A 412 0.46 10.24 30.50
N CYS A 413 0.06 9.63 31.61
CA CYS A 413 -1.32 9.24 31.86
C CYS A 413 -2.13 10.40 32.43
N ILE A 414 -3.11 10.87 31.67
CA ILE A 414 -4.02 11.94 32.06
C ILE A 414 -5.36 11.36 32.50
N ASN A 415 -5.97 11.96 33.52
CA ASN A 415 -7.31 11.58 33.96
C ASN A 415 -8.35 12.05 32.94
N LYS A 416 -9.31 11.17 32.60
CA LYS A 416 -10.38 11.50 31.67
C LYS A 416 -11.27 12.62 32.22
N GLN A 417 -11.55 13.62 31.40
CA GLN A 417 -12.44 14.73 31.77
C GLN A 417 -13.89 14.37 31.43
N LYS A 418 -14.71 14.12 32.46
CA LYS A 418 -16.14 13.78 32.31
C LYS A 418 -17.02 14.99 31.95
N ALA A 419 -16.50 16.22 32.11
CA ALA A 419 -17.28 17.44 31.94
C ALA A 419 -17.78 17.66 30.49
N PHE A 420 -17.09 17.12 29.49
CA PHE A 420 -17.47 17.26 28.07
C PHE A 420 -18.49 16.22 27.60
N ASP A 421 -18.76 15.18 28.40
CA ASP A 421 -19.71 14.12 28.05
C ASP A 421 -21.14 14.69 27.96
N SER A 422 -21.51 15.65 28.81
CA SER A 422 -22.83 16.29 28.78
C SER A 422 -23.09 17.11 27.51
N LEU A 423 -22.10 17.90 27.07
CA LEU A 423 -22.17 18.68 25.83
C LEU A 423 -22.23 17.77 24.62
N ARG A 424 -21.41 16.72 24.60
CA ARG A 424 -21.43 15.72 23.53
C ARG A 424 -22.79 15.06 23.41
N LEU A 425 -23.37 14.59 24.52
CA LEU A 425 -24.70 14.00 24.55
C LEU A 425 -25.79 14.99 24.11
N SER A 426 -25.66 16.26 24.47
CA SER A 426 -26.58 17.32 24.01
C SER A 426 -26.54 17.48 22.49
N ILE A 427 -25.34 17.54 21.89
CA ILE A 427 -25.19 17.65 20.42
C ILE A 427 -25.72 16.38 19.75
N GLU A 428 -25.39 15.19 20.26
CA GLU A 428 -25.87 13.92 19.73
C GLU A 428 -27.41 13.82 19.76
N ASN A 429 -28.04 14.31 20.83
CA ASN A 429 -29.51 14.35 20.94
C ASN A 429 -30.14 15.35 19.97
N GLU A 430 -29.57 16.55 19.82
CA GLU A 430 -30.08 17.54 18.85
C GLU A 430 -29.93 17.03 17.40
N LEU A 431 -28.81 16.34 17.09
CA LEU A 431 -28.63 15.65 15.81
C LEU A 431 -29.64 14.52 15.63
N LYS A 432 -29.86 13.68 16.65
CA LYS A 432 -30.88 12.61 16.62
C LYS A 432 -32.27 13.18 16.30
N ASN A 433 -32.65 14.27 16.95
CA ASN A 433 -33.92 14.95 16.68
C ASN A 433 -33.99 15.49 15.26
N LEU A 434 -32.89 16.05 14.76
CA LEU A 434 -32.78 16.52 13.38
C LEU A 434 -33.05 15.41 12.37
N ILE A 435 -32.46 14.24 12.64
CA ILE A 435 -32.54 13.05 11.81
C ILE A 435 -33.97 12.51 11.82
N LEU A 436 -34.59 12.40 13.00
CA LEU A 436 -35.99 11.98 13.14
C LEU A 436 -36.92 12.87 12.31
N GLN A 437 -36.76 14.20 12.37
CA GLN A 437 -37.54 15.13 11.58
C GLN A 437 -37.37 14.95 10.06
N LEU A 438 -36.17 14.59 9.60
CA LEU A 438 -35.88 14.39 8.18
C LEU A 438 -36.33 13.00 7.68
N PHE A 439 -36.40 11.99 8.55
CA PHE A 439 -36.78 10.61 8.21
C PHE A 439 -38.28 10.29 8.36
N LEU A 440 -39.03 11.05 9.16
CA LEU A 440 -40.46 10.80 9.42
C LEU A 440 -41.37 10.86 8.18
N ASN A 441 -40.84 11.25 7.01
CA ASN A 441 -41.58 11.34 5.76
C ASN A 441 -41.51 10.08 4.88
N LYS A 442 -40.87 8.96 5.29
CA LYS A 442 -40.69 7.78 4.41
C LYS A 442 -40.61 6.44 5.15
N ASP A 443 -41.71 5.92 5.72
CA ASP A 443 -41.95 4.49 6.10
C ASP A 443 -40.77 3.63 6.62
N THR A 444 -39.75 4.22 7.23
CA THR A 444 -38.61 3.53 7.83
C THR A 444 -38.63 3.82 9.32
N ASN A 445 -38.72 2.77 10.15
CA ASN A 445 -38.77 2.91 11.60
C ASN A 445 -37.43 3.46 12.14
N PRO A 446 -37.35 4.73 12.58
CA PRO A 446 -36.10 5.38 12.95
C PRO A 446 -35.46 4.79 14.22
N LEU A 447 -36.23 4.02 15.00
CA LEU A 447 -35.80 3.42 16.27
C LEU A 447 -34.82 2.25 16.08
N ARG A 448 -34.68 1.69 14.87
CA ARG A 448 -33.61 0.72 14.56
C ARG A 448 -32.22 1.37 14.41
N ILE A 449 -32.15 2.69 14.29
CA ILE A 449 -30.94 3.47 13.97
C ILE A 449 -30.19 3.87 15.26
N PHE A 450 -30.91 3.99 16.37
CA PHE A 450 -30.37 4.46 17.65
C PHE A 450 -30.66 3.43 18.74
N PRO A 451 -29.74 2.50 19.05
CA PRO A 451 -29.91 1.64 20.21
C PRO A 451 -30.02 2.51 21.49
N GLU A 452 -30.92 2.14 22.40
CA GLU A 452 -31.17 2.85 23.67
C GLU A 452 -30.01 2.74 24.68
N LYS A 453 -28.99 1.96 24.38
CA LYS A 453 -27.82 1.76 25.24
C LYS A 453 -26.62 2.52 24.68
N ASP A 454 -25.82 3.11 25.58
CA ASP A 454 -24.47 3.60 25.35
C ASP A 454 -23.59 2.46 24.79
N PHE A 455 -23.73 2.16 23.50
CA PHE A 455 -22.81 1.28 22.80
C PHE A 455 -21.45 1.97 22.71
N ASP A 456 -20.38 1.16 22.75
CA ASP A 456 -19.06 1.56 22.26
C ASP A 456 -19.23 2.30 20.92
N MET A 457 -18.55 3.43 20.79
CA MET A 457 -18.67 4.34 19.66
C MET A 457 -18.48 3.64 18.31
N ASN A 458 -17.73 2.54 18.31
CA ASN A 458 -17.51 1.70 17.14
C ASN A 458 -18.77 0.96 16.68
N GLY A 459 -19.63 0.53 17.61
CA GLY A 459 -20.88 -0.16 17.31
C GLY A 459 -21.91 0.74 16.62
N TYR A 460 -22.03 2.00 17.06
CA TYR A 460 -22.93 2.96 16.42
C TYR A 460 -22.51 3.29 14.99
N GLU A 461 -21.21 3.47 14.74
CA GLU A 461 -20.68 3.69 13.39
C GLU A 461 -20.94 2.49 12.46
N GLN A 462 -20.76 1.26 12.97
CA GLN A 462 -21.08 0.05 12.21
C GLN A 462 -22.56 -0.03 11.85
N ASN A 463 -23.45 0.29 12.79
CA ASN A 463 -24.90 0.29 12.55
C ASN A 463 -25.30 1.31 11.48
N LEU A 464 -24.74 2.52 11.52
CA LEU A 464 -24.96 3.53 10.48
C LEU A 464 -24.44 3.08 9.11
N GLU A 465 -23.29 2.39 9.05
CA GLU A 465 -22.77 1.87 7.77
C GLU A 465 -23.63 0.72 7.21
N ILE A 466 -24.19 -0.13 8.07
CA ILE A 466 -25.17 -1.17 7.68
C ILE A 466 -26.44 -0.52 7.12
N LEU A 467 -26.98 0.50 7.80
CA LEU A 467 -28.16 1.23 7.36
C LEU A 467 -27.92 1.94 6.03
N LYS A 468 -26.75 2.58 5.87
CA LYS A 468 -26.36 3.19 4.60
C LYS A 468 -26.41 2.18 3.46
N GLN A 469 -25.94 0.95 3.70
CA GLN A 469 -25.99 -0.12 2.70
C GLN A 469 -27.42 -0.58 2.40
N SER A 470 -28.31 -0.67 3.40
CA SER A 470 -29.72 -1.02 3.16
C SER A 470 -30.45 0.07 2.39
N GLU A 471 -30.31 1.33 2.78
CA GLU A 471 -30.94 2.47 2.10
C GLU A 471 -30.41 2.64 0.67
N GLN A 472 -29.12 2.35 0.45
CA GLN A 472 -28.55 2.33 -0.89
C GLN A 472 -29.16 1.21 -1.77
N LYS A 473 -29.45 0.03 -1.20
CA LYS A 473 -30.15 -1.05 -1.92
C LYS A 473 -31.59 -0.68 -2.24
N ASN A 474 -32.27 -0.01 -1.31
CA ASN A 474 -33.65 0.47 -1.46
C ASN A 474 -33.78 1.73 -2.32
N GLN A 475 -32.68 2.27 -2.86
CA GLN A 475 -32.65 3.49 -3.69
C GLN A 475 -33.15 4.76 -2.95
N HIS A 476 -33.00 4.79 -1.62
CA HIS A 476 -33.37 5.93 -0.78
C HIS A 476 -32.21 6.92 -0.66
N PHE A 477 -31.89 7.62 -1.75
CA PHE A 477 -30.70 8.47 -1.82
C PHE A 477 -30.66 9.61 -0.79
N SER A 478 -31.80 10.21 -0.48
CA SER A 478 -31.94 11.21 0.59
C SER A 478 -31.47 10.68 1.95
N SER A 479 -31.84 9.44 2.28
CA SER A 479 -31.41 8.76 3.50
C SER A 479 -29.90 8.50 3.51
N VAL A 480 -29.35 8.06 2.37
CA VAL A 480 -27.90 7.79 2.23
C VAL A 480 -27.08 9.06 2.42
N ILE A 481 -27.53 10.18 1.84
CA ILE A 481 -26.88 11.49 2.04
C ILE A 481 -26.90 11.85 3.51
N LEU A 482 -28.06 11.82 4.15
CA LEU A 482 -28.21 12.13 5.58
C LEU A 482 -27.31 11.24 6.45
N ILE A 483 -27.28 9.92 6.21
CA ILE A 483 -26.40 8.99 6.94
C ILE A 483 -24.92 9.35 6.80
N ASN A 484 -24.47 9.78 5.62
CA ASN A 484 -23.08 10.22 5.45
C ASN A 484 -22.79 11.48 6.29
N TYR A 485 -23.69 12.46 6.33
CA TYR A 485 -23.53 13.64 7.17
C TYR A 485 -23.43 13.25 8.66
N ILE A 486 -24.30 12.35 9.12
CA ILE A 486 -24.28 11.85 10.51
C ILE A 486 -22.95 11.16 10.82
N LEU A 487 -22.52 10.25 9.96
CA LEU A 487 -21.24 9.53 10.12
C LEU A 487 -20.08 10.51 10.26
N VAL A 488 -20.06 11.56 9.43
CA VAL A 488 -19.01 12.58 9.48
C VAL A 488 -19.05 13.37 10.77
N ILE A 489 -20.23 13.88 11.18
CA ILE A 489 -20.38 14.64 12.43
C ILE A 489 -19.95 13.77 13.62
N TYR A 490 -20.46 12.56 13.69
CA TYR A 490 -20.18 11.61 14.75
C TYR A 490 -18.68 11.29 14.87
N ARG A 491 -18.00 11.04 13.74
CA ARG A 491 -16.55 10.83 13.72
C ARG A 491 -15.77 12.01 14.27
N HIS A 492 -16.19 13.24 13.97
CA HIS A 492 -15.52 14.45 14.47
C HIS A 492 -15.87 14.75 15.93
N LEU A 493 -17.08 14.46 16.40
CA LEU A 493 -17.46 14.63 17.81
C LEU A 493 -16.67 13.71 18.74
N ARG A 494 -16.13 12.59 18.25
CA ARG A 494 -15.13 11.79 19.00
C ARG A 494 -13.95 12.63 19.45
N ALA A 495 -13.58 13.68 18.70
CA ALA A 495 -12.47 14.55 19.05
C ALA A 495 -12.69 15.39 20.32
N LEU A 496 -13.90 15.44 20.86
CA LEU A 496 -14.17 16.10 22.14
C LEU A 496 -13.46 15.42 23.33
N THR A 497 -12.98 14.17 23.18
CA THR A 497 -12.13 13.53 24.19
C THR A 497 -10.73 14.13 24.22
N ASP A 498 -10.27 14.69 23.10
CA ASP A 498 -8.87 15.06 22.90
C ASP A 498 -8.68 16.55 22.59
N LEU A 499 -9.72 17.25 22.19
CA LEU A 499 -9.70 18.68 21.86
C LEU A 499 -10.75 19.43 22.68
N THR A 500 -10.69 20.76 22.65
CA THR A 500 -11.74 21.58 23.25
C THR A 500 -13.00 21.60 22.37
N PRO A 501 -14.20 21.77 22.95
CA PRO A 501 -15.43 21.87 22.17
C PRO A 501 -15.41 22.97 21.12
N THR A 502 -14.80 24.12 21.43
CA THR A 502 -14.65 25.25 20.51
C THR A 502 -13.86 24.87 19.26
N LEU A 503 -12.75 24.13 19.40
CA LEU A 503 -11.97 23.66 18.25
C LEU A 503 -12.74 22.66 17.39
N VAL A 504 -13.46 21.73 18.01
CA VAL A 504 -14.22 20.69 17.29
C VAL A 504 -15.41 21.31 16.54
N LEU A 505 -16.17 22.18 17.21
CA LEU A 505 -17.35 22.82 16.62
C LEU A 505 -16.98 23.84 15.54
N SER A 506 -15.92 24.64 15.73
CA SER A 506 -15.42 25.52 14.66
C SER A 506 -14.95 24.72 13.44
N HIS A 507 -14.20 23.64 13.64
CA HIS A 507 -13.80 22.74 12.56
C HIS A 507 -15.00 22.17 11.80
N LEU A 508 -16.00 21.66 12.53
CA LEU A 508 -17.23 21.12 11.92
C LEU A 508 -17.96 22.19 11.10
N LYS A 509 -18.08 23.40 11.65
CA LYS A 509 -18.70 24.54 10.97
C LYS A 509 -17.98 24.86 9.65
N ASP A 510 -16.66 25.02 9.68
CA ASP A 510 -15.84 25.35 8.50
C ASP A 510 -15.88 24.22 7.47
N TYR A 511 -15.82 22.97 7.95
CA TYR A 511 -15.86 21.77 7.11
C TYR A 511 -17.19 21.67 6.34
N PHE A 512 -18.33 21.90 7.01
CA PHE A 512 -19.63 21.87 6.35
C PHE A 512 -19.85 23.05 5.40
N GLU A 513 -19.33 24.23 5.74
CA GLU A 513 -19.32 25.37 4.82
C GLU A 513 -18.50 25.10 3.57
N MET A 514 -17.30 24.53 3.71
CA MET A 514 -16.48 24.11 2.58
C MET A 514 -17.18 23.07 1.70
N ILE A 515 -17.76 22.03 2.29
CA ILE A 515 -18.50 21.00 1.54
C ILE A 515 -19.70 21.59 0.81
N TYR A 516 -20.43 22.50 1.45
CA TYR A 516 -21.59 23.12 0.85
C TYR A 516 -21.18 24.03 -0.32
N LYS A 517 -20.18 24.90 -0.13
CA LYS A 517 -19.67 25.82 -1.17
C LYS A 517 -19.03 25.10 -2.35
N THR A 518 -18.41 23.93 -2.11
CA THR A 518 -17.80 23.14 -3.19
C THR A 518 -18.83 22.37 -4.03
N ARG A 519 -20.08 22.25 -3.56
CA ARG A 519 -21.20 21.74 -4.34
C ARG A 519 -21.83 22.88 -5.12
N GLU A 520 -21.66 22.87 -6.44
CA GLU A 520 -22.26 23.89 -7.33
C GLU A 520 -23.79 23.80 -7.39
N HIS A 521 -24.38 22.64 -7.07
CA HIS A 521 -25.84 22.42 -7.04
C HIS A 521 -26.24 21.52 -5.85
N PRO A 522 -26.37 22.07 -4.63
CA PRO A 522 -26.89 21.31 -3.50
C PRO A 522 -28.35 20.91 -3.75
N ILE A 523 -28.70 19.65 -3.48
CA ILE A 523 -30.10 19.20 -3.50
C ILE A 523 -30.79 19.81 -2.28
N ASP A 524 -32.11 20.03 -2.31
CA ASP A 524 -32.90 20.61 -1.20
C ASP A 524 -32.53 20.02 0.18
N ILE A 525 -32.25 18.72 0.24
CA ILE A 525 -31.85 18.05 1.48
C ILE A 525 -30.44 18.43 1.95
N ASP A 526 -29.48 18.67 1.04
CA ASP A 526 -28.14 19.13 1.40
C ASP A 526 -28.20 20.54 2.01
N THR A 527 -28.99 21.44 1.40
CA THR A 527 -29.21 22.79 1.90
C THR A 527 -29.85 22.77 3.27
N LEU A 528 -30.91 21.97 3.44
CA LEU A 528 -31.61 21.84 4.72
C LEU A 528 -30.70 21.28 5.82
N ILE A 529 -29.88 20.26 5.51
CA ILE A 529 -28.91 19.70 6.47
C ILE A 529 -27.85 20.74 6.82
N TYR A 530 -27.29 21.42 5.81
CA TYR A 530 -26.27 22.46 5.99
C TYR A 530 -26.76 23.58 6.91
N GLU A 531 -27.92 24.18 6.63
CA GLU A 531 -28.48 25.27 7.42
C GLU A 531 -28.74 24.86 8.87
N LYS A 532 -29.34 23.68 9.05
CA LYS A 532 -29.61 23.12 10.38
C LYS A 532 -28.33 22.84 11.17
N CYS A 533 -27.32 22.24 10.56
CA CYS A 533 -26.03 21.98 11.20
C CYS A 533 -25.29 23.29 11.53
N GLN A 534 -25.28 24.28 10.63
CA GLN A 534 -24.70 25.60 10.87
C GLN A 534 -25.37 26.30 12.05
N SER A 535 -26.71 26.31 12.09
CA SER A 535 -27.46 26.88 13.20
C SER A 535 -27.14 26.18 14.51
N LEU A 536 -27.09 24.84 14.52
CA LEU A 536 -26.77 24.04 15.71
C LEU A 536 -25.37 24.36 16.24
N PHE A 537 -24.34 24.31 15.39
CA PHE A 537 -22.96 24.54 15.82
C PHE A 537 -22.74 25.98 16.27
N LYS A 538 -23.35 26.96 15.58
CA LYS A 538 -23.31 28.37 15.99
C LYS A 538 -23.95 28.57 17.36
N LYS A 539 -25.15 28.02 17.58
CA LYS A 539 -25.86 28.08 18.86
C LYS A 539 -25.00 27.50 19.99
N LYS A 540 -24.41 26.32 19.78
CA LYS A 540 -23.54 25.66 20.78
C LYS A 540 -22.26 26.44 21.07
N LEU A 541 -21.64 27.04 20.05
CA LEU A 541 -20.48 27.91 20.25
C LEU A 541 -20.84 29.13 21.10
N THR A 542 -21.97 29.78 20.83
CA THR A 542 -22.45 30.91 21.64
C THR A 542 -22.79 30.50 23.07
N GLU A 543 -23.46 29.36 23.28
CA GLU A 543 -23.72 28.82 24.63
C GLU A 543 -22.41 28.61 25.42
N ILE A 544 -21.34 28.14 24.76
CA ILE A 544 -20.02 27.97 25.36
C ILE A 544 -19.39 29.33 25.70
N GLU A 545 -19.40 30.28 24.78
CA GLU A 545 -18.85 31.63 24.97
C GLU A 545 -19.56 32.37 26.12
N GLU A 546 -20.90 32.34 26.15
CA GLU A 546 -21.72 32.97 27.18
C GLU A 546 -21.56 32.33 28.57
N SER A 547 -21.26 31.02 28.62
CA SER A 547 -21.00 30.35 29.89
C SER A 547 -19.78 30.87 30.63
N GLY A 548 -18.87 31.57 29.93
CA GLY A 548 -17.60 32.08 30.49
C GLY A 548 -16.65 30.99 30.97
N GLN A 549 -16.96 29.71 30.75
CA GLN A 549 -16.11 28.60 31.16
C GLN A 549 -14.94 28.48 30.18
N ILE A 550 -13.71 28.60 30.70
CA ILE A 550 -12.52 28.16 29.97
C ILE A 550 -12.57 26.63 29.92
N LEU A 551 -13.15 26.09 28.85
CA LEU A 551 -13.22 24.65 28.61
C LEU A 551 -11.84 24.15 28.18
N SER A 552 -11.00 23.92 29.17
CA SER A 552 -9.65 23.39 28.98
C SER A 552 -9.67 21.87 28.97
N ASN A 553 -8.88 21.26 28.07
CA ASN A 553 -8.73 19.81 27.97
C ASN A 553 -7.38 19.39 28.59
N PRO A 554 -7.35 18.52 29.62
CA PRO A 554 -6.14 18.09 30.31
C PRO A 554 -5.03 17.53 29.41
N LYS A 555 -5.38 16.86 28.31
CA LYS A 555 -4.37 16.40 27.34
C LYS A 555 -3.73 17.58 26.62
N LEU A 556 -4.52 18.58 26.22
CA LEU A 556 -4.02 19.82 25.61
C LEU A 556 -3.23 20.67 26.60
N GLU A 557 -3.67 20.78 27.86
CA GLU A 557 -2.91 21.46 28.92
C GLU A 557 -1.54 20.83 29.08
N LYS A 558 -1.48 19.49 29.13
CA LYS A 558 -0.21 18.79 29.26
C LYS A 558 0.67 18.96 28.02
N LEU A 559 0.09 18.97 26.82
CA LEU A 559 0.82 19.28 25.60
C LEU A 559 1.45 20.68 25.67
N VAL A 560 0.69 21.69 26.08
CA VAL A 560 1.16 23.08 26.23
C VAL A 560 2.26 23.17 27.28
N GLU A 561 2.10 22.52 28.43
CA GLU A 561 3.10 22.46 29.50
C GLU A 561 4.44 21.90 29.00
N LEU A 562 4.42 20.75 28.32
CA LEU A 562 5.63 20.11 27.79
C LEU A 562 6.29 20.97 26.71
N LEU A 563 5.51 21.58 25.81
CA LEU A 563 6.03 22.48 24.79
C LEU A 563 6.70 23.71 25.42
N LYS A 564 6.09 24.30 26.45
CA LYS A 564 6.65 25.46 27.16
C LYS A 564 7.99 25.11 27.81
N ASN A 565 8.04 24.03 28.59
CA ASN A 565 9.25 23.59 29.28
C ASN A 565 10.38 23.24 28.29
N HIS A 566 10.03 22.67 27.13
CA HIS A 566 11.02 22.31 26.12
C HIS A 566 11.50 23.50 25.28
N ALA A 567 10.68 24.53 25.11
CA ALA A 567 11.00 25.67 24.26
C ALA A 567 12.16 26.52 24.80
N GLU A 568 12.42 26.46 26.11
CA GLU A 568 13.53 27.12 26.80
C GLU A 568 14.90 26.47 26.52
N LYS A 569 14.94 25.28 25.90
CA LYS A 569 16.18 24.57 25.55
C LYS A 569 16.82 25.13 24.27
N THR A 570 18.16 25.10 24.19
CA THR A 570 18.95 25.61 23.05
C THR A 570 18.64 24.94 21.71
N ASN A 571 18.21 23.68 21.74
CA ASN A 571 17.66 22.97 20.59
C ASN A 571 16.23 22.55 20.92
N ASN A 572 15.23 23.28 20.41
CA ASN A 572 13.82 23.09 20.75
C ASN A 572 12.96 22.50 19.62
N ARG A 573 13.59 21.85 18.62
CA ARG A 573 12.85 21.18 17.53
C ARG A 573 11.98 20.05 18.08
N THR A 574 10.68 20.19 17.89
CA THR A 574 9.66 19.29 18.41
C THR A 574 8.79 18.74 17.29
N LEU A 575 8.58 17.42 17.31
CA LEU A 575 7.60 16.74 16.45
C LEU A 575 6.42 16.25 17.29
N VAL A 576 5.22 16.72 16.98
CA VAL A 576 3.96 16.30 17.60
C VAL A 576 3.21 15.39 16.62
N LEU A 577 2.95 14.15 17.00
CA LEU A 577 2.27 13.16 16.18
C LEU A 577 0.82 13.00 16.62
N VAL A 578 -0.10 13.09 15.68
CA VAL A 578 -1.56 13.00 15.90
C VAL A 578 -2.19 11.96 14.97
N GLU A 579 -3.34 11.40 15.36
CA GLU A 579 -4.02 10.40 14.54
C GLU A 579 -4.64 11.00 13.26
N ARG A 580 -5.14 12.24 13.31
CA ARG A 580 -6.01 12.80 12.28
C ARG A 580 -5.49 14.11 11.69
N THR A 581 -5.79 14.33 10.42
CA THR A 581 -5.33 15.53 9.70
C THR A 581 -5.89 16.83 10.30
N PHE A 582 -7.15 16.84 10.72
CA PHE A 582 -7.74 18.02 11.35
C PHE A 582 -7.23 18.27 12.77
N TYR A 583 -6.73 17.25 13.49
CA TYR A 583 -6.05 17.46 14.77
C TYR A 583 -4.79 18.29 14.54
N ALA A 584 -4.03 17.97 13.50
CA ALA A 584 -2.80 18.69 13.18
C ALA A 584 -3.07 20.17 12.90
N GLN A 585 -4.12 20.46 12.13
CA GLN A 585 -4.55 21.81 11.82
C GLN A 585 -5.03 22.58 13.05
N LYS A 586 -5.96 22.01 13.82
CA LYS A 586 -6.60 22.71 14.94
C LYS A 586 -5.69 22.86 16.15
N ILE A 587 -4.81 21.89 16.42
CA ILE A 587 -3.76 22.04 17.44
C ILE A 587 -2.76 23.11 17.01
N CYS A 588 -2.35 23.15 15.74
CA CYS A 588 -1.46 24.20 15.24
C CYS A 588 -2.10 25.60 15.40
N GLU A 589 -3.36 25.77 15.02
CA GLU A 589 -4.12 27.01 15.17
C GLU A 589 -4.20 27.46 16.64
N LEU A 590 -4.47 26.52 17.56
CA LEU A 590 -4.47 26.79 18.99
C LEU A 590 -3.10 27.28 19.45
N LEU A 591 -2.02 26.58 19.08
CA LEU A 591 -0.66 26.93 19.50
C LEU A 591 -0.19 28.27 18.95
N GLN A 592 -0.61 28.65 17.73
CA GLN A 592 -0.29 29.97 17.13
C GLN A 592 -0.96 31.12 17.87
N ASN A 593 -2.12 30.89 18.49
CA ASN A 593 -2.91 31.91 19.18
C ASN A 593 -2.80 31.83 20.71
N HIS A 594 -2.08 30.85 21.25
CA HIS A 594 -1.93 30.66 22.68
C HIS A 594 -1.13 31.81 23.31
N SER A 595 -1.70 32.47 24.33
CA SER A 595 -1.16 33.69 24.95
C SER A 595 0.31 33.56 25.38
N GLU A 596 0.66 32.44 26.01
CA GLU A 596 2.01 32.20 26.52
C GLU A 596 2.99 31.68 25.46
N LEU A 597 2.51 30.99 24.43
CA LEU A 597 3.35 30.22 23.50
C LEU A 597 3.58 30.93 22.16
N LYS A 598 2.68 31.84 21.76
CA LYS A 598 2.71 32.53 20.45
C LYS A 598 4.04 33.21 20.13
N ASN A 599 4.76 33.69 21.15
CA ASN A 599 6.05 34.37 20.99
C ASN A 599 7.26 33.46 21.24
N ILE A 600 7.03 32.22 21.69
CA ILE A 600 8.07 31.27 22.10
C ILE A 600 8.23 30.17 21.04
N ILE A 601 7.13 29.68 20.49
CA ILE A 601 7.13 28.62 19.47
C ILE A 601 6.59 29.13 18.13
N LYS A 602 7.05 28.48 17.07
CA LYS A 602 6.66 28.69 15.68
C LYS A 602 6.11 27.37 15.13
N PRO A 603 4.84 27.04 15.42
CA PRO A 603 4.23 25.79 15.01
C PRO A 603 3.85 25.81 13.53
N CYS A 604 4.01 24.65 12.89
CA CYS A 604 3.52 24.34 11.56
C CYS A 604 2.87 22.95 11.56
N TRP A 605 2.08 22.63 10.53
CA TRP A 605 1.50 21.30 10.37
C TRP A 605 1.79 20.70 9.00
N LEU A 606 1.92 19.37 8.94
CA LEU A 606 2.16 18.60 7.73
C LEU A 606 1.36 17.30 7.79
N VAL A 607 0.57 16.98 6.76
CA VAL A 607 -0.25 15.77 6.71
C VAL A 607 -0.17 15.15 5.33
N GLY A 608 -0.26 13.83 5.24
CA GLY A 608 -0.22 13.15 3.94
C GLY A 608 -1.51 13.32 3.14
N GLN A 609 -1.37 13.34 1.81
CA GLN A 609 -2.50 13.33 0.88
C GLN A 609 -3.15 11.94 0.81
N SER A 610 -4.18 11.71 1.61
CA SER A 610 -5.07 10.54 1.51
C SER A 610 -6.34 10.90 0.70
N GLY A 611 -6.16 11.21 -0.58
CA GLY A 611 -7.24 11.49 -1.51
C GLY A 611 -6.66 11.91 -2.86
N GLY A 612 -7.19 11.35 -3.95
CA GLY A 612 -6.66 11.48 -5.32
C GLY A 612 -6.67 12.87 -5.96
N GLU A 613 -6.57 13.95 -5.18
CA GLU A 613 -6.43 15.31 -5.69
C GLU A 613 -4.99 15.82 -5.56
N SER A 614 -4.32 15.78 -6.71
CA SER A 614 -3.32 16.73 -7.19
C SER A 614 -1.92 16.73 -6.56
N ARG A 615 -0.97 16.32 -7.41
CA ARG A 615 0.51 16.49 -7.39
C ARG A 615 1.03 17.93 -7.16
N LYS A 616 0.16 18.92 -6.90
CA LYS A 616 0.55 20.33 -6.66
C LYS A 616 1.07 20.58 -5.23
N SER A 617 0.83 19.70 -4.25
CA SER A 617 1.22 19.96 -2.85
C SER A 617 2.70 19.75 -2.55
N ASN A 618 3.46 19.02 -3.36
CA ASN A 618 4.87 18.72 -3.07
C ASN A 618 5.71 19.99 -2.84
N LYS A 619 5.48 21.08 -3.59
CA LYS A 619 6.22 22.34 -3.38
C LYS A 619 5.93 22.99 -2.02
N LYS A 620 4.68 22.95 -1.55
CA LYS A 620 4.28 23.52 -0.26
C LYS A 620 4.77 22.63 0.89
N GLU A 621 4.63 21.32 0.75
CA GLU A 621 5.16 20.32 1.70
C GLU A 621 6.68 20.43 1.82
N ASP A 622 7.41 20.50 0.70
CA ASP A 622 8.86 20.71 0.66
C ASP A 622 9.25 22.05 1.31
N SER A 623 8.49 23.12 1.08
CA SER A 623 8.73 24.41 1.72
C SER A 623 8.54 24.35 3.24
N ILE A 624 7.53 23.64 3.74
CA ILE A 624 7.29 23.46 5.18
C ILE A 624 8.41 22.60 5.79
N LEU A 625 8.77 21.50 5.14
CA LEU A 625 9.89 20.64 5.56
C LEU A 625 11.22 21.39 5.59
N ASN A 626 11.49 22.21 4.58
CA ASN A 626 12.67 23.07 4.54
C ASN A 626 12.61 24.16 5.61
N GLY A 627 11.44 24.73 5.88
CA GLY A 627 11.25 25.67 6.99
C GLY A 627 11.53 25.04 8.35
N PHE A 628 11.13 23.78 8.54
CA PHE A 628 11.44 23.04 9.77
C PHE A 628 12.92 22.64 9.86
N ARG A 629 13.56 22.26 8.74
CA ARG A 629 15.01 22.00 8.66
C ARG A 629 15.84 23.22 9.04
N THR A 630 15.47 24.38 8.50
CA THR A 630 16.18 25.65 8.69
C THR A 630 15.86 26.34 10.01
N GLY A 631 14.91 25.82 10.80
CA GLY A 631 14.51 26.38 12.09
C GLY A 631 13.53 27.56 12.00
N ILE A 632 12.96 27.83 10.83
CA ILE A 632 11.82 28.76 10.67
C ILE A 632 10.64 28.28 11.53
N TYR A 633 10.40 26.97 11.53
CA TYR A 633 9.46 26.31 12.43
C TYR A 633 10.23 25.45 13.43
N ASN A 634 9.88 25.52 14.71
CA ASN A 634 10.47 24.69 15.76
C ASN A 634 9.48 23.65 16.31
N VAL A 635 8.19 23.73 15.97
CA VAL A 635 7.19 22.71 16.32
C VAL A 635 6.49 22.27 15.03
N MET A 636 6.51 20.97 14.74
CA MET A 636 5.79 20.38 13.61
C MET A 636 4.72 19.43 14.12
N ILE A 637 3.45 19.67 13.77
CA ILE A 637 2.34 18.76 14.07
C ILE A 637 2.02 17.93 12.83
N SER A 638 1.99 16.60 12.96
CA SER A 638 1.88 15.71 11.81
C SER A 638 1.13 14.42 12.09
N THR A 639 0.55 13.82 11.04
CA THR A 639 0.09 12.43 11.09
C THR A 639 1.24 11.43 10.87
N ASP A 640 0.92 10.14 11.00
CA ASP A 640 1.78 8.98 10.75
C ASP A 640 2.46 8.96 9.37
N VAL A 641 1.95 9.72 8.40
CA VAL A 641 2.52 9.78 7.04
C VAL A 641 3.97 10.26 7.03
N VAL A 642 4.39 10.99 8.08
CA VAL A 642 5.76 11.48 8.23
C VAL A 642 6.64 10.52 9.06
N GLN A 643 6.08 9.43 9.60
CA GLN A 643 6.86 8.42 10.33
C GLN A 643 7.81 7.63 9.41
N ALA A 644 7.33 7.17 8.25
CA ALA A 644 8.08 6.32 7.33
C ALA A 644 8.46 7.05 6.02
N GLY A 645 9.76 7.23 5.78
CA GLY A 645 10.31 7.62 4.47
C GLY A 645 10.29 9.10 4.11
N LEU A 646 9.82 9.99 4.98
CA LEU A 646 10.09 11.43 4.90
C LEU A 646 11.30 11.80 5.77
N ASP A 647 12.16 12.66 5.24
CA ASP A 647 13.37 13.12 5.92
C ASP A 647 13.07 14.29 6.86
N ILE A 648 12.56 13.96 8.04
CA ILE A 648 12.43 14.91 9.15
C ILE A 648 13.81 15.09 9.82
N PRO A 649 14.26 16.32 10.08
CA PRO A 649 15.38 16.62 10.97
C PRO A 649 15.31 15.91 12.32
N GLU A 650 16.46 15.75 12.94
CA GLU A 650 16.56 15.30 14.32
C GLU A 650 15.84 16.27 15.26
N CYS A 651 14.92 15.71 16.04
CA CYS A 651 14.13 16.43 17.03
C CYS A 651 14.72 16.20 18.42
N SER A 652 14.61 17.23 19.25
CA SER A 652 14.94 17.16 20.68
C SER A 652 13.74 16.76 21.54
N MET A 653 12.53 16.82 20.98
CA MET A 653 11.35 16.20 21.57
C MET A 653 10.46 15.59 20.49
N VAL A 654 9.96 14.39 20.73
CA VAL A 654 8.90 13.77 19.93
C VAL A 654 7.75 13.41 20.85
N LEU A 655 6.56 13.92 20.57
CA LEU A 655 5.39 13.79 21.42
C LEU A 655 4.25 13.16 20.61
N ARG A 656 3.77 12.00 21.04
CA ARG A 656 2.56 11.37 20.49
C ARG A 656 1.34 11.82 21.28
N TYR A 657 0.43 12.50 20.60
CA TYR A 657 -0.78 13.06 21.17
C TYR A 657 -1.96 12.10 20.97
N ASP A 658 -2.24 11.30 22.01
CA ASP A 658 -3.21 10.20 22.03
C ASP A 658 -3.24 9.37 20.74
N PHE A 659 -2.05 9.06 20.26
CA PHE A 659 -1.86 8.37 19.00
C PHE A 659 -0.79 7.29 19.17
N VAL A 660 -1.18 6.04 19.00
CA VAL A 660 -0.27 4.89 19.08
C VAL A 660 -0.35 4.12 17.77
N PRO A 661 0.68 4.21 16.90
CA PRO A 661 0.77 3.37 15.71
C PRO A 661 1.04 1.90 16.12
N ASP A 662 1.31 1.04 15.14
CA ASP A 662 1.86 -0.28 15.44
C ASP A 662 3.28 -0.20 16.05
N SER A 663 3.85 -1.35 16.40
CA SER A 663 5.19 -1.46 16.97
C SER A 663 6.25 -0.80 16.09
N MET A 664 6.17 -1.00 14.76
CA MET A 664 7.11 -0.44 13.80
C MET A 664 7.02 1.09 13.76
N GLY A 665 5.81 1.64 13.60
CA GLY A 665 5.59 3.08 13.63
C GLY A 665 6.00 3.70 14.96
N THR A 666 5.84 2.98 16.07
CA THR A 666 6.27 3.42 17.41
C THR A 666 7.78 3.51 17.49
N VAL A 667 8.51 2.50 17.02
CA VAL A 667 9.97 2.57 16.97
C VAL A 667 10.41 3.68 16.04
N GLN A 668 9.86 3.78 14.83
CA GLN A 668 10.20 4.83 13.86
C GLN A 668 9.98 6.24 14.41
N ALA A 669 8.89 6.47 15.15
CA ALA A 669 8.62 7.73 15.84
C ALA A 669 9.64 8.00 16.94
N ARG A 670 9.93 7.02 17.81
CA ARG A 670 10.93 7.15 18.88
C ARG A 670 12.29 7.52 18.31
N VAL A 671 12.70 6.89 17.21
CA VAL A 671 13.99 7.22 16.60
C VAL A 671 14.02 8.59 15.92
N ARG A 672 12.97 9.42 15.90
CA ARG A 672 13.10 10.83 15.48
C ARG A 672 13.61 11.73 16.62
N ALA A 673 13.52 11.27 17.87
CA ALA A 673 14.14 11.90 19.04
C ALA A 673 15.57 11.37 19.20
N ARG A 674 16.57 12.12 18.73
CA ARG A 674 18.00 11.69 18.75
C ARG A 674 19.01 12.73 19.16
N THR A 675 18.60 13.97 19.39
CA THR A 675 19.55 14.97 19.89
C THR A 675 19.96 14.57 21.31
N VAL A 676 21.14 14.98 21.76
CA VAL A 676 21.57 14.76 23.15
C VAL A 676 20.53 15.35 24.11
N GLY A 677 20.09 14.57 25.11
CA GLY A 677 19.06 14.99 26.07
C GLY A 677 17.64 15.05 25.50
N CYS A 678 17.34 14.30 24.43
CA CYS A 678 16.01 14.31 23.82
C CYS A 678 14.96 13.55 24.64
N ALA A 679 13.70 13.96 24.47
CA ALA A 679 12.54 13.37 25.14
C ALA A 679 11.56 12.72 24.14
N TYR A 680 10.93 11.63 24.56
CA TYR A 680 9.87 10.91 23.85
C TYR A 680 8.69 10.70 24.78
N TYR A 681 7.54 11.29 24.44
CA TYR A 681 6.34 11.22 25.28
C TYR A 681 5.16 10.64 24.52
N LEU A 682 4.31 9.91 25.23
CA LEU A 682 2.94 9.59 24.83
C LEU A 682 1.97 10.23 25.83
N ILE A 683 1.13 11.15 25.38
CA ILE A 683 0.01 11.66 26.19
C ILE A 683 -1.21 10.80 25.89
N THR A 684 -1.76 10.11 26.90
CA THR A 684 -2.96 9.28 26.75
C THR A 684 -3.69 9.10 28.10
N THR A 685 -4.80 8.37 28.12
CA THR A 685 -5.50 7.98 29.37
C THR A 685 -5.30 6.50 29.67
N LYS A 686 -5.25 6.11 30.95
CA LYS A 686 -4.99 4.71 31.38
C LYS A 686 -6.02 3.70 30.88
N ASP A 687 -7.26 4.15 30.67
CA ASP A 687 -8.39 3.36 30.20
C ASP A 687 -8.52 3.33 28.66
N SER A 688 -7.64 4.02 27.94
CA SER A 688 -7.68 4.06 26.48
C SER A 688 -7.10 2.80 25.84
N GLN A 689 -7.63 2.46 24.65
CA GLN A 689 -7.03 1.43 23.80
C GLN A 689 -5.59 1.76 23.39
N ASN A 690 -5.27 3.05 23.27
CA ASN A 690 -3.92 3.54 22.97
C ASN A 690 -2.93 3.17 24.07
N TYR A 691 -3.31 3.31 25.35
CA TYR A 691 -2.46 2.92 26.48
C TYR A 691 -2.14 1.42 26.44
N THR A 692 -3.14 0.57 26.30
CA THR A 692 -2.94 -0.89 26.18
C THR A 692 -2.06 -1.22 24.97
N LYS A 693 -2.34 -0.61 23.81
CA LYS A 693 -1.56 -0.82 22.59
C LYS A 693 -0.11 -0.41 22.72
N GLU A 694 0.20 0.66 23.46
CA GLU A 694 1.58 1.08 23.70
C GLU A 694 2.31 0.08 24.60
N LEU A 695 1.65 -0.45 25.64
CA LEU A 695 2.23 -1.50 26.47
C LEU A 695 2.50 -2.76 25.65
N ASP A 696 1.55 -3.16 24.80
CA ASP A 696 1.73 -4.29 23.88
C ASP A 696 2.90 -4.05 22.94
N ASN A 697 3.04 -2.84 22.37
CA ASN A 697 4.15 -2.46 21.49
C ASN A 697 5.52 -2.52 22.21
N ARG A 698 5.59 -2.09 23.48
CA ARG A 698 6.82 -2.14 24.29
C ARG A 698 7.19 -3.59 24.64
N GLN A 699 6.22 -4.40 25.05
CA GLN A 699 6.44 -5.82 25.32
C GLN A 699 6.90 -6.56 24.05
N CYS A 700 6.24 -6.26 22.94
CA CYS A 700 6.61 -6.71 21.61
C CYS A 700 8.10 -6.43 21.30
N GLU A 701 8.57 -5.19 21.51
CA GLU A 701 9.97 -4.82 21.25
C GLU A 701 10.96 -5.59 22.15
N GLN A 702 10.57 -5.84 23.40
CA GLN A 702 11.35 -6.67 24.32
C GLN A 702 11.42 -8.12 23.84
N ASP A 703 10.29 -8.74 23.51
CA ASP A 703 10.22 -10.11 23.01
C ASP A 703 11.06 -10.27 21.73
N LEU A 704 11.04 -9.28 20.83
CA LEU A 704 11.88 -9.29 19.63
C LEU A 704 13.36 -9.27 19.98
N ARG A 705 13.78 -8.43 20.95
CA ARG A 705 15.17 -8.38 21.40
C ARG A 705 15.61 -9.72 21.98
N GLU A 706 14.76 -10.35 22.80
CA GLU A 706 15.03 -11.67 23.37
C GLU A 706 15.14 -12.76 22.30
N VAL A 707 14.23 -12.76 21.32
CA VAL A 707 14.29 -13.70 20.18
C VAL A 707 15.58 -13.48 19.37
N LEU A 708 15.94 -12.23 19.05
CA LEU A 708 17.17 -11.93 18.31
C LEU A 708 18.42 -12.33 19.09
N GLU A 709 18.48 -12.07 20.40
CA GLU A 709 19.58 -12.53 21.27
C GLU A 709 19.68 -14.05 21.33
N THR A 710 18.55 -14.74 21.34
CA THR A 710 18.52 -16.20 21.27
C THR A 710 19.01 -16.69 19.92
N TRP A 711 18.61 -16.03 18.82
CA TRP A 711 19.04 -16.36 17.46
C TRP A 711 20.53 -16.14 17.23
N LYS A 712 21.14 -15.17 17.91
CA LYS A 712 22.60 -15.00 17.95
C LYS A 712 23.33 -16.20 18.59
N ARG A 713 22.64 -17.00 19.41
CA ARG A 713 23.23 -18.07 20.25
C ARG A 713 22.83 -19.50 19.86
N ILE A 714 21.74 -19.70 19.11
CA ILE A 714 21.26 -21.04 18.69
C ILE A 714 22.18 -21.64 17.61
N PRO A 715 22.43 -22.97 17.62
CA PRO A 715 23.14 -23.64 16.54
C PRO A 715 22.45 -23.39 15.19
N THR A 716 23.19 -22.77 14.28
CA THR A 716 22.78 -22.29 12.95
C THR A 716 21.98 -23.30 12.11
N GLU A 717 22.13 -24.60 12.33
CA GLU A 717 21.60 -25.65 11.44
C GLU A 717 20.09 -25.87 11.54
N GLN A 718 19.50 -25.97 12.75
CA GLN A 718 18.03 -26.14 12.87
C GLN A 718 17.25 -24.93 12.35
N PHE A 719 17.81 -23.73 12.50
CA PHE A 719 17.22 -22.52 11.96
C PHE A 719 17.31 -22.47 10.44
N LYS A 720 18.49 -22.75 9.89
CA LYS A 720 18.73 -22.88 8.46
C LYS A 720 17.74 -23.86 7.82
N GLU A 721 17.55 -25.03 8.44
CA GLU A 721 16.59 -26.04 7.98
C GLU A 721 15.16 -25.48 7.92
N ARG A 722 14.68 -24.85 9.00
CA ARG A 722 13.35 -24.20 9.01
C ARG A 722 13.18 -23.13 7.95
N VAL A 723 14.22 -22.32 7.71
CA VAL A 723 14.19 -21.29 6.67
C VAL A 723 14.15 -21.92 5.28
N MET A 724 14.96 -22.96 5.03
CA MET A 724 14.98 -23.68 3.76
C MET A 724 13.65 -24.38 3.47
N GLU A 725 13.06 -25.07 4.46
CA GLU A 725 11.74 -25.68 4.37
C GLU A 725 10.68 -24.62 4.03
N LYS A 726 10.70 -23.49 4.75
CA LYS A 726 9.75 -22.41 4.51
C LYS A 726 9.95 -21.76 3.14
N HIS A 727 11.20 -21.63 2.68
CA HIS A 727 11.53 -21.12 1.36
C HIS A 727 10.98 -22.02 0.25
N ALA A 728 11.18 -23.34 0.34
CA ALA A 728 10.61 -24.31 -0.59
C ALA A 728 9.07 -24.27 -0.62
N TYR A 729 8.44 -24.13 0.55
CA TYR A 729 6.99 -23.94 0.66
C TYR A 729 6.52 -22.67 -0.06
N LEU A 730 7.16 -21.52 0.18
CA LEU A 730 6.78 -20.24 -0.44
C LEU A 730 6.90 -20.30 -1.97
N ILE A 731 7.95 -20.94 -2.51
CA ILE A 731 8.11 -21.13 -3.96
C ILE A 731 6.92 -21.92 -4.53
N THR A 732 6.51 -22.98 -3.85
CA THR A 732 5.37 -23.81 -4.27
C THR A 732 4.08 -23.01 -4.26
N GLU A 733 3.80 -22.32 -3.15
CA GLU A 733 2.62 -21.46 -2.99
C GLU A 733 2.56 -20.35 -4.06
N TRP A 734 3.68 -19.68 -4.31
CA TRP A 734 3.76 -18.61 -5.32
C TRP A 734 3.60 -19.13 -6.74
N ASN A 735 4.21 -20.28 -7.07
CA ASN A 735 4.00 -20.93 -8.36
C ASN A 735 2.53 -21.26 -8.60
N GLU A 736 1.85 -21.86 -7.62
CA GLU A 736 0.41 -22.15 -7.71
C GLU A 736 -0.43 -20.87 -7.88
N SER A 737 -0.11 -19.82 -7.14
CA SER A 737 -0.80 -18.54 -7.21
C SER A 737 -0.63 -17.89 -8.59
N LEU A 738 0.58 -17.92 -9.16
CA LEU A 738 0.87 -17.43 -10.50
C LEU A 738 0.13 -18.24 -11.57
N ILE A 739 0.12 -19.57 -11.47
CA ILE A 739 -0.62 -20.45 -12.39
C ILE A 739 -2.12 -20.15 -12.30
N LYS A 740 -2.68 -20.01 -11.10
CA LYS A 740 -4.09 -19.64 -10.90
C LYS A 740 -4.41 -18.27 -11.49
N ALA A 741 -3.51 -17.29 -11.35
CA ALA A 741 -3.68 -15.95 -11.93
C ALA A 741 -3.70 -15.99 -13.48
N LEU A 742 -2.78 -16.73 -14.09
CA LEU A 742 -2.72 -16.96 -15.53
C LEU A 742 -3.97 -17.72 -16.03
N ALA A 743 -4.44 -18.71 -15.26
CA ALA A 743 -5.67 -19.44 -15.54
C ALA A 743 -6.92 -18.56 -15.41
N THR A 744 -6.99 -17.67 -14.41
CA THR A 744 -8.12 -16.74 -14.28
C THR A 744 -8.15 -15.69 -15.39
N GLU A 745 -6.99 -15.18 -15.84
CA GLU A 745 -6.94 -14.34 -17.04
C GLU A 745 -7.46 -15.07 -18.29
N THR A 746 -7.24 -16.39 -18.40
CA THR A 746 -7.80 -17.21 -19.48
C THR A 746 -9.26 -17.63 -19.28
N THR A 747 -9.77 -17.67 -18.04
CA THR A 747 -11.15 -18.12 -17.72
C THR A 747 -12.16 -16.95 -17.67
N ILE A 748 -11.76 -15.75 -17.22
CA ILE A 748 -12.61 -14.54 -17.25
C ILE A 748 -12.97 -14.16 -18.70
N GLY A 749 -12.17 -14.63 -19.67
CA GLY A 749 -12.40 -14.47 -21.10
C GLY A 749 -13.36 -15.47 -21.78
N LYS A 750 -13.98 -16.42 -21.06
CA LYS A 750 -14.88 -17.41 -21.70
C LYS A 750 -16.27 -17.43 -21.04
N ASN A 751 -17.25 -16.87 -21.77
CA ASN A 751 -18.69 -17.19 -21.74
C ASN A 751 -19.68 -16.33 -20.94
N ILE A 752 -19.40 -15.05 -20.63
CA ILE A 752 -20.47 -14.11 -20.23
C ILE A 752 -20.57 -13.00 -21.28
N GLU A 753 -21.69 -12.96 -22.00
CA GLU A 753 -21.98 -11.88 -22.95
C GLU A 753 -22.04 -10.53 -22.23
N LEU A 754 -21.41 -9.51 -22.83
CA LEU A 754 -21.43 -8.11 -22.37
C LEU A 754 -22.80 -7.45 -22.61
N THR A 755 -23.82 -7.94 -21.93
CA THR A 755 -25.19 -7.43 -22.05
C THR A 755 -25.60 -6.72 -20.76
N GLY A 756 -26.34 -5.61 -20.90
CA GLY A 756 -26.85 -4.86 -19.76
C GLY A 756 -26.64 -3.36 -19.85
N ASP A 757 -27.21 -2.66 -18.87
CA ASP A 757 -27.21 -1.22 -18.73
C ASP A 757 -26.24 -0.77 -17.64
N ILE A 758 -25.47 0.28 -17.94
CA ILE A 758 -24.65 0.99 -16.99
C ILE A 758 -25.47 2.16 -16.46
N LEU A 759 -25.71 2.16 -15.16
CA LEU A 759 -26.49 3.17 -14.48
C LEU A 759 -25.61 3.92 -13.48
N CYS A 760 -25.88 5.20 -13.28
CA CYS A 760 -25.31 5.98 -12.20
C CYS A 760 -25.68 5.32 -10.87
N ARG A 761 -24.69 5.02 -10.03
CA ARG A 761 -24.94 4.40 -8.72
C ARG A 761 -25.71 5.32 -7.78
N ALA A 762 -25.53 6.63 -7.93
CA ALA A 762 -26.09 7.64 -7.03
C ALA A 762 -27.55 8.02 -7.32
N CYS A 763 -28.08 7.75 -8.52
CA CYS A 763 -29.49 8.06 -8.82
C CYS A 763 -30.18 7.04 -9.73
N GLY A 764 -29.46 6.07 -10.28
CA GLY A 764 -30.00 5.11 -11.24
C GLY A 764 -30.16 5.61 -12.67
N TYR A 765 -29.73 6.84 -12.97
CA TYR A 765 -29.75 7.40 -14.33
C TYR A 765 -28.97 6.54 -15.33
N LEU A 766 -29.53 6.30 -16.51
CA LEU A 766 -28.88 5.48 -17.55
C LEU A 766 -27.70 6.24 -18.15
N LEU A 767 -26.51 5.66 -18.04
CA LEU A 767 -25.28 6.23 -18.58
C LEU A 767 -24.96 5.64 -19.95
N GLY A 768 -25.11 4.33 -20.13
CA GLY A 768 -24.80 3.68 -21.41
C GLY A 768 -24.99 2.18 -21.39
N LYS A 769 -24.61 1.50 -22.46
CA LYS A 769 -24.67 0.02 -22.58
C LYS A 769 -23.34 -0.62 -22.20
N LEU A 770 -23.40 -1.76 -21.53
CA LEU A 770 -22.20 -2.52 -21.14
C LEU A 770 -21.40 -3.02 -22.36
N SER A 771 -22.09 -3.39 -23.44
CA SER A 771 -21.47 -3.81 -24.70
C SER A 771 -20.59 -2.74 -25.36
N ARG A 772 -20.82 -1.47 -25.04
CA ARG A 772 -20.07 -0.32 -25.57
C ARG A 772 -18.88 0.08 -24.72
N VAL A 773 -18.61 -0.60 -23.60
CA VAL A 773 -17.44 -0.29 -22.80
C VAL A 773 -16.18 -0.76 -23.51
N ARG A 774 -15.14 0.07 -23.51
CA ARG A 774 -13.80 -0.25 -23.98
C ARG A 774 -12.76 0.08 -22.92
N GLN A 775 -11.66 -0.68 -22.97
CA GLN A 775 -10.48 -0.45 -22.13
C GLN A 775 -9.33 0.13 -22.96
N HIS A 776 -8.77 1.24 -22.50
CA HIS A 776 -7.51 1.79 -22.99
C HIS A 776 -6.55 1.97 -21.81
N GLU A 777 -5.39 1.29 -21.84
CA GLU A 777 -4.47 1.16 -20.70
C GLU A 777 -5.21 0.73 -19.41
N GLN A 778 -5.31 1.62 -18.40
CA GLN A 778 -6.05 1.39 -17.14
C GLN A 778 -7.40 2.10 -17.08
N SER A 779 -7.81 2.74 -18.16
CA SER A 779 -9.04 3.51 -18.27
C SER A 779 -10.15 2.68 -18.93
N TYR A 780 -11.36 2.77 -18.39
CA TYR A 780 -12.56 2.07 -18.88
C TYR A 780 -13.65 3.09 -19.15
N PHE A 781 -14.10 3.22 -20.40
CA PHE A 781 -15.06 4.25 -20.81
C PHE A 781 -16.11 3.66 -21.75
N VAL A 782 -17.26 4.32 -21.85
CA VAL A 782 -18.32 3.94 -22.79
C VAL A 782 -18.02 4.59 -24.12
N ASN A 783 -17.78 3.78 -25.14
CA ASN A 783 -17.60 4.23 -26.52
C ASN A 783 -18.96 4.34 -27.22
N ASP A 784 -19.70 5.39 -26.87
CA ASP A 784 -21.06 5.66 -27.35
C ASP A 784 -21.27 7.17 -27.48
N HIS A 785 -21.75 7.67 -28.62
CA HIS A 785 -21.99 9.09 -28.84
C HIS A 785 -23.08 9.63 -27.91
N ASP A 786 -24.07 8.81 -27.56
CA ASP A 786 -25.12 9.19 -26.62
C ASP A 786 -24.62 9.36 -25.19
N PHE A 787 -23.45 8.79 -24.87
CA PHE A 787 -22.87 8.91 -23.54
C PHE A 787 -22.55 10.37 -23.20
N TYR A 788 -22.08 11.14 -24.18
CA TYR A 788 -21.79 12.56 -24.05
C TYR A 788 -23.03 13.35 -23.59
N ASN A 789 -24.19 13.03 -24.15
CA ASN A 789 -25.47 13.66 -23.79
C ASN A 789 -26.00 13.24 -22.41
N ARG A 790 -25.37 12.26 -21.76
CA ARG A 790 -25.78 11.68 -20.47
C ARG A 790 -24.85 12.07 -19.32
N ILE A 791 -23.84 12.90 -19.60
CA ILE A 791 -22.89 13.41 -18.61
C ILE A 791 -22.82 14.94 -18.67
N GLU A 792 -22.27 15.53 -17.62
CA GLU A 792 -21.95 16.95 -17.55
C GLU A 792 -20.46 17.11 -17.22
N GLU A 793 -19.78 18.04 -17.88
CA GLU A 793 -18.35 18.26 -17.70
C GLU A 793 -18.05 19.37 -16.70
N LYS A 794 -17.07 19.10 -15.84
CA LYS A 794 -16.47 20.10 -14.97
C LYS A 794 -14.98 20.20 -15.25
N LEU A 795 -14.58 21.24 -15.94
CA LEU A 795 -13.17 21.48 -16.29
C LEU A 795 -12.37 21.93 -15.07
N LEU A 796 -11.10 21.50 -15.01
CA LEU A 796 -10.13 21.98 -14.05
C LEU A 796 -9.57 23.34 -14.51
N PRO A 797 -9.22 24.25 -13.59
CA PRO A 797 -8.56 25.51 -13.95
C PRO A 797 -7.23 25.31 -14.69
N GLU A 798 -6.52 24.22 -14.36
CA GLU A 798 -5.30 23.80 -15.04
C GLU A 798 -5.33 22.27 -15.24
N PRO A 799 -5.13 21.77 -16.47
CA PRO A 799 -5.03 20.34 -16.73
C PRO A 799 -3.87 19.67 -15.99
N HIS A 800 -4.05 18.41 -15.61
CA HIS A 800 -2.97 17.58 -15.08
C HIS A 800 -2.31 16.78 -16.20
N GLU A 801 -1.04 17.09 -16.49
CA GLU A 801 -0.27 16.45 -17.55
C GLU A 801 0.38 15.13 -17.10
N TYR A 802 0.26 14.10 -17.95
CA TYR A 802 0.95 12.82 -17.85
C TYR A 802 1.70 12.54 -19.18
N SER A 803 2.54 11.50 -19.21
CA SER A 803 3.37 11.19 -20.38
C SER A 803 2.55 10.95 -21.66
N ARG A 804 1.40 10.28 -21.55
CA ARG A 804 0.52 9.94 -22.69
C ARG A 804 -0.88 10.55 -22.62
N THR A 805 -1.28 11.10 -21.48
CA THR A 805 -2.63 11.62 -21.27
C THR A 805 -2.59 12.95 -20.52
N SER A 806 -3.64 13.75 -20.65
CA SER A 806 -3.88 14.91 -19.78
C SER A 806 -5.27 14.83 -19.17
N VAL A 807 -5.37 15.06 -17.86
CA VAL A 807 -6.66 15.08 -17.15
C VAL A 807 -7.15 16.53 -17.11
N THR A 808 -8.23 16.81 -17.84
CA THR A 808 -8.72 18.18 -18.06
C THR A 808 -9.92 18.53 -17.17
N GLY A 809 -10.54 17.54 -16.52
CA GLY A 809 -11.77 17.76 -15.77
C GLY A 809 -12.32 16.52 -15.06
N LYS A 810 -13.54 16.66 -14.56
CA LYS A 810 -14.37 15.60 -13.97
C LYS A 810 -15.64 15.42 -14.78
N ALA A 811 -16.06 14.17 -14.97
CA ALA A 811 -17.33 13.80 -15.59
C ALA A 811 -18.38 13.58 -14.50
N LEU A 812 -19.51 14.27 -14.61
CA LEU A 812 -20.63 14.22 -13.66
C LEU A 812 -21.85 13.54 -14.32
N CYS A 813 -22.74 12.99 -13.51
CA CYS A 813 -24.00 12.43 -13.98
C CYS A 813 -24.91 13.52 -14.59
N GLY A 814 -25.35 13.36 -15.83
CA GLY A 814 -26.20 14.33 -16.54
C GLY A 814 -27.64 14.44 -16.02
N SER A 815 -28.03 13.64 -15.02
CA SER A 815 -29.34 13.81 -14.38
C SER A 815 -29.40 15.12 -13.59
N LYS A 816 -30.41 15.95 -13.89
CA LYS A 816 -30.63 17.28 -13.29
C LYS A 816 -30.60 17.27 -11.75
N ASN A 817 -31.04 16.18 -11.13
CA ASN A 817 -31.16 16.05 -9.68
C ASN A 817 -30.04 15.19 -9.04
N CYS A 818 -28.97 14.86 -9.77
CA CYS A 818 -27.90 14.00 -9.25
C CYS A 818 -26.50 14.61 -9.34
N ARG A 819 -25.98 14.82 -10.56
CA ARG A 819 -24.62 15.34 -10.81
C ARG A 819 -23.47 14.66 -10.02
N ALA A 820 -23.66 13.41 -9.62
CA ALA A 820 -22.63 12.65 -8.93
C ALA A 820 -21.40 12.45 -9.82
N GLU A 821 -20.20 12.50 -9.24
CA GLU A 821 -18.94 12.28 -9.96
C GLU A 821 -18.86 10.84 -10.48
N LEU A 822 -18.74 10.71 -11.80
CA LEU A 822 -18.61 9.42 -12.49
C LEU A 822 -17.15 9.06 -12.74
N GLY A 823 -16.29 10.06 -12.95
CA GLY A 823 -14.87 9.86 -13.21
C GLY A 823 -14.16 11.13 -13.68
N CYS A 824 -13.03 10.96 -14.37
CA CYS A 824 -12.22 12.06 -14.87
C CYS A 824 -12.40 12.22 -16.38
N ILE A 825 -12.14 13.41 -16.91
CA ILE A 825 -12.02 13.66 -18.35
C ILE A 825 -10.54 13.49 -18.72
N GLN A 826 -10.25 12.63 -19.69
CA GLN A 826 -8.89 12.35 -20.14
C GLN A 826 -8.74 12.65 -21.63
N VAL A 827 -7.79 13.52 -21.95
CA VAL A 827 -7.33 13.77 -23.30
C VAL A 827 -6.16 12.83 -23.60
N LEU A 828 -6.29 12.01 -24.64
CA LEU A 828 -5.25 11.05 -25.06
C LEU A 828 -4.33 11.70 -26.08
N LYS A 829 -3.03 11.80 -25.77
CA LYS A 829 -2.04 12.45 -26.65
C LYS A 829 -1.68 11.59 -27.85
N ASP A 830 -1.71 10.28 -27.66
CA ASP A 830 -1.47 9.24 -28.66
C ASP A 830 -2.69 8.98 -29.57
N LEU A 831 -3.90 9.34 -29.12
CA LEU A 831 -5.15 9.08 -29.85
C LEU A 831 -6.07 10.32 -29.87
N PRO A 832 -5.71 11.38 -30.61
CA PRO A 832 -6.47 12.64 -30.63
C PRO A 832 -7.88 12.49 -31.21
N LYS A 833 -8.13 11.53 -32.12
CA LYS A 833 -9.43 11.38 -32.81
C LYS A 833 -10.57 10.85 -31.93
N ILE A 834 -10.26 10.16 -30.83
CA ILE A 834 -11.23 9.66 -29.83
C ILE A 834 -11.20 10.46 -28.53
N SER A 835 -10.32 11.45 -28.47
CA SER A 835 -10.16 12.31 -27.31
C SER A 835 -11.19 13.44 -27.37
N PRO A 836 -11.78 13.87 -26.25
CA PRO A 836 -11.59 13.34 -24.89
C PRO A 836 -12.33 12.01 -24.65
N ILE A 837 -11.76 11.16 -23.80
CA ILE A 837 -12.48 10.01 -23.23
C ILE A 837 -12.92 10.30 -21.79
N TYR A 838 -13.96 9.59 -21.34
CA TYR A 838 -14.57 9.77 -20.01
C TYR A 838 -14.51 8.46 -19.21
N PRO A 839 -13.34 8.12 -18.64
CA PRO A 839 -13.21 6.94 -17.81
C PRO A 839 -14.18 6.93 -16.63
N LEU A 840 -14.94 5.85 -16.50
CA LEU A 840 -15.88 5.62 -15.42
C LEU A 840 -15.19 4.96 -14.22
N LYS A 841 -15.39 5.51 -13.02
CA LYS A 841 -15.04 4.86 -11.76
C LYS A 841 -16.03 3.72 -11.50
N CYS A 842 -15.52 2.48 -11.43
CA CYS A 842 -16.33 1.28 -11.19
C CYS A 842 -17.24 1.41 -9.97
N GLU A 843 -16.78 2.09 -8.90
CA GLU A 843 -17.57 2.25 -7.69
C GLU A 843 -18.72 3.26 -7.81
N CYS A 844 -18.70 4.13 -8.83
CA CYS A 844 -19.71 5.15 -9.10
C CYS A 844 -20.84 4.65 -10.02
N ILE A 845 -20.74 3.41 -10.53
CA ILE A 845 -21.72 2.82 -11.44
C ILE A 845 -22.35 1.55 -10.85
N LYS A 846 -23.53 1.20 -11.35
CA LYS A 846 -24.18 -0.11 -11.16
C LYS A 846 -24.52 -0.69 -12.53
N ILE A 847 -24.38 -1.99 -12.67
CA ILE A 847 -24.71 -2.68 -13.93
C ILE A 847 -25.99 -3.47 -13.69
N LYS A 848 -26.98 -3.24 -14.54
CA LYS A 848 -28.27 -3.94 -14.55
C LYS A 848 -28.30 -4.86 -15.77
N GLN A 849 -28.42 -6.17 -15.53
CA GLN A 849 -28.50 -7.19 -16.57
C GLN A 849 -29.75 -8.04 -16.33
N ILE A 850 -30.32 -8.60 -17.40
CA ILE A 850 -31.41 -9.57 -17.31
C ILE A 850 -30.81 -10.92 -17.68
N GLU A 851 -30.92 -11.89 -16.78
CA GLU A 851 -30.44 -13.25 -17.01
C GLU A 851 -31.33 -13.93 -18.05
N LYS A 852 -30.75 -14.37 -19.17
CA LYS A 852 -31.51 -14.92 -20.31
C LYS A 852 -32.36 -16.14 -19.93
N GLU A 853 -31.86 -16.99 -19.02
CA GLU A 853 -32.51 -18.26 -18.67
C GLU A 853 -33.62 -18.10 -17.63
N SER A 854 -33.46 -17.20 -16.67
CA SER A 854 -34.40 -17.04 -15.54
C SER A 854 -35.31 -15.82 -15.66
N GLY A 855 -34.98 -14.88 -16.56
CA GLY A 855 -35.62 -13.57 -16.66
C GLY A 855 -35.37 -12.67 -15.44
N LYS A 856 -34.56 -13.11 -14.46
CA LYS A 856 -34.30 -12.33 -13.25
C LYS A 856 -33.37 -11.16 -13.55
N GLU A 857 -33.70 -10.03 -12.95
CA GLU A 857 -32.84 -8.85 -12.95
C GLU A 857 -31.66 -9.07 -12.00
N ILE A 858 -30.44 -9.00 -12.54
CA ILE A 858 -29.18 -9.07 -11.80
C ILE A 858 -28.59 -7.67 -11.73
N ILE A 859 -28.30 -7.22 -10.51
CA ILE A 859 -27.61 -5.96 -10.26
C ILE A 859 -26.18 -6.26 -9.80
N ILE A 860 -25.19 -5.82 -10.58
CA ILE A 860 -23.77 -6.01 -10.28
C ILE A 860 -23.20 -4.71 -9.71
N LEU A 861 -22.65 -4.80 -8.49
CA LEU A 861 -21.97 -3.71 -7.79
C LEU A 861 -20.55 -4.16 -7.43
N LYS A 862 -19.53 -3.53 -8.03
CA LYS A 862 -18.11 -3.81 -7.73
C LYS A 862 -17.37 -2.51 -7.47
N LYS A 863 -16.27 -2.59 -6.69
CA LYS A 863 -15.39 -1.44 -6.41
C LYS A 863 -14.30 -1.25 -7.47
N LYS A 864 -13.98 -2.28 -8.25
CA LYS A 864 -12.88 -2.27 -9.24
C LYS A 864 -13.31 -3.02 -10.50
N TRP A 865 -12.96 -2.49 -11.67
CA TRP A 865 -13.25 -3.09 -12.97
C TRP A 865 -12.70 -4.52 -13.11
N LYS A 866 -11.49 -4.77 -12.59
CA LYS A 866 -10.88 -6.12 -12.54
C LYS A 866 -11.67 -7.18 -11.76
N LYS A 867 -12.69 -6.79 -10.98
CA LYS A 867 -13.56 -7.70 -10.23
C LYS A 867 -14.91 -7.92 -10.92
N MET A 868 -15.09 -7.39 -12.11
CA MET A 868 -16.27 -7.68 -12.93
C MET A 868 -16.24 -9.14 -13.37
N PRO A 869 -17.39 -9.80 -13.50
CA PRO A 869 -17.46 -11.20 -13.90
C PRO A 869 -17.19 -11.41 -15.40
N PHE A 870 -16.86 -10.37 -16.16
CA PHE A 870 -16.62 -10.41 -17.60
C PHE A 870 -15.37 -9.60 -17.97
N THR A 871 -14.76 -9.94 -19.12
CA THR A 871 -13.66 -9.18 -19.71
C THR A 871 -14.20 -8.03 -20.56
N ILE A 872 -13.68 -6.82 -20.33
CA ILE A 872 -13.96 -5.67 -21.20
C ILE A 872 -12.99 -5.72 -22.39
N PRO A 873 -13.46 -5.56 -23.64
CA PRO A 873 -12.60 -5.53 -24.81
C PRO A 873 -11.61 -4.36 -24.74
N LEU A 874 -10.37 -4.60 -25.17
CA LEU A 874 -9.44 -3.52 -25.43
C LEU A 874 -9.97 -2.66 -26.58
N LEU A 875 -9.64 -1.38 -26.58
CA LEU A 875 -9.91 -0.53 -27.71
C LEU A 875 -9.06 -1.00 -28.90
N GLU A 876 -9.70 -1.59 -29.91
CA GLU A 876 -9.03 -1.95 -31.16
C GLU A 876 -8.91 -0.71 -32.06
N ILE A 877 -7.67 -0.48 -32.54
CA ILE A 877 -7.33 0.61 -33.46
C ILE A 877 -6.92 -0.06 -34.75
N SER A 878 -7.77 -0.02 -35.77
CA SER A 878 -7.46 -0.60 -37.07
C SER A 878 -7.01 0.50 -38.04
N CYS A 879 -5.77 0.38 -38.53
CA CYS A 879 -5.28 1.19 -39.65
C CYS A 879 -5.56 0.43 -40.95
N THR A 880 -6.35 0.99 -41.85
CA THR A 880 -6.41 0.52 -43.25
C THR A 880 -5.61 1.46 -44.14
N GLN A 881 -5.25 1.00 -45.33
CA GLN A 881 -4.26 1.59 -46.27
C GLN A 881 -4.58 3.01 -46.80
N ASN A 882 -5.58 3.70 -46.25
CA ASN A 882 -6.02 5.04 -46.65
C ASN A 882 -6.01 6.02 -45.46
N ASP A 883 -4.98 6.06 -44.59
CA ASP A 883 -4.78 7.04 -43.49
C ASP A 883 -5.97 7.34 -42.53
N ASP A 884 -7.08 6.61 -42.67
CA ASP A 884 -8.29 6.71 -41.89
C ASP A 884 -8.29 5.58 -40.86
N ILE A 885 -7.93 5.98 -39.64
CA ILE A 885 -8.01 5.15 -38.43
C ILE A 885 -9.49 4.95 -38.10
N PHE A 886 -9.98 3.71 -38.24
CA PHE A 886 -11.30 3.32 -37.76
C PHE A 886 -11.19 2.71 -36.35
N TYR A 887 -12.00 3.24 -35.44
CA TYR A 887 -12.22 2.66 -34.10
C TYR A 887 -13.44 1.74 -34.16
N ASP A 888 -13.39 0.62 -33.43
CA ASP A 888 -14.43 -0.40 -33.29
C ASP A 888 -15.87 0.09 -33.59
N ALA A 889 -16.35 -0.27 -34.79
CA ALA A 889 -17.71 -0.13 -35.33
C ALA A 889 -18.36 1.27 -35.23
N PHE A 890 -17.97 2.15 -36.15
CA PHE A 890 -18.82 3.24 -36.66
C PHE A 890 -20.04 2.65 -37.39
N ASP A 891 -21.15 2.41 -36.70
CA ASP A 891 -22.48 2.46 -37.34
C ASP A 891 -22.87 3.93 -37.47
N ILE A 892 -22.24 4.62 -38.42
CA ILE A 892 -22.69 5.93 -38.89
C ILE A 892 -23.30 5.70 -40.28
N LEU A 893 -24.64 5.61 -40.29
CA LEU A 893 -25.40 6.22 -41.37
C LEU A 893 -25.06 7.71 -41.33
N CYS A 894 -24.22 8.14 -42.26
CA CYS A 894 -24.12 9.54 -42.63
C CYS A 894 -25.49 9.97 -43.16
N SER A 895 -26.26 10.69 -42.36
CA SER A 895 -27.22 11.66 -42.85
C SER A 895 -27.53 12.67 -41.74
N ASP A 896 -27.13 13.91 -42.04
CA ASP A 896 -27.38 15.21 -41.41
C ASP A 896 -26.48 15.69 -40.27
#